data_AF-A0A370PEY8-F1
#
_entry.id   AF-A0A370PEY8-F1
#
_cell.length_a   1.000
_cell.length_b   1.000
_cell.length_c   1.000
_cell.angle_alpha   90.00
_cell.angle_beta   90.00
_cell.angle_gamma   90.00
#
_symmetry.space_group_name_H-M   'P 1'
#
loop_
_entity.id
_entity.type
_entity.pdbx_description
1 polymer ?
#
loop_
_entity_poly.entity_id
_entity_poly.type
_entity_poly.pdbx_seq_one_letter_code
_entity_poly.pdbx_strand_id
1 'polypeptide(L)'
;MMESAATIQCTSQQTRFHIESPNYRELDIKGLQILVTSGDKKSTTKGKSKAKSKDGIEILSNAELSLKEGRRYALVGRIGTGKSTLLRSIAEKLIPGIPENTKIAILQQTRLTDGAGDPKPAGGDSMGLSALQTVIERATSRSTIEQEILTLSQGIDTSDPYAPVRALRSLKHERLQKRLFILDKDARLRSGMRGMQARKALVAFEKVVAESKRMLEQPSEDISAENLQQETQEAVDMLAHLQAQIEPALVAQLETRARSILTGLGFSSQMMAKPISDLSGGWHMRAALASTLLQDADILILDEPTNFLDMLGIIWLQRYLTSLGENRKPPTMIIVSHDRDFISLCTDLIILKDKQLTYFHGDLPTYETSQSERRKYLTTLKEAQDKQKAHIEKTIAANLKAGKANDDQNKIRQAKSRQKKLDNRWGMEVGARGGRFKLNRDLVGYHFTARDEIEIPPEERPVIINLPEPPDLRFPGSLITLEKVSFRYSATSPIVIRDVDLSVGMGDRIGILGLNGAGKSTLIQTLVGETNATQGTRNTHPRLRLGYYSQHGVEALQALGAQEETLTALTLLTRDVNGELTEGEIRGLLSQLGLPGRLASDVPIRKLSGGQLVRCALARLFWRRPHCLVLDEVTTHLDYETVTALRRALNEWDGAVVAVSHDRWFMRGTVEGVVDGGESEGEEDDSEDELEERRSVICMVRSGELSVLGRGVDEFEERMERRVRKLID
;
A
#
# COMPACT_ATOMS: atom_id res chain seq x y z
N MET A 1 15.46 -13.58 -24.03
CA MET A 1 14.17 -12.93 -24.37
C MET A 1 13.77 -12.13 -23.15
N MET A 2 13.95 -10.81 -23.19
CA MET A 2 13.59 -9.89 -22.11
C MET A 2 12.14 -9.45 -22.33
N GLU A 3 11.22 -9.90 -21.48
CA GLU A 3 9.88 -9.33 -21.45
C GLU A 3 9.95 -7.85 -21.04
N SER A 4 9.12 -7.06 -21.72
CA SER A 4 9.03 -5.61 -21.67
C SER A 4 8.72 -5.10 -20.26
N ALA A 5 9.73 -4.59 -19.54
CA ALA A 5 9.51 -3.85 -18.31
C ALA A 5 8.86 -2.49 -18.63
N ALA A 6 7.73 -2.19 -18.00
CA ALA A 6 7.07 -0.89 -18.11
C ALA A 6 8.05 0.23 -17.73
N THR A 7 8.21 1.24 -18.61
CA THR A 7 9.13 2.34 -18.38
C THR A 7 8.41 3.49 -17.70
N ILE A 8 8.89 3.92 -16.53
CA ILE A 8 8.37 5.08 -15.80
C ILE A 8 9.09 6.33 -16.29
N GLN A 9 8.35 7.32 -16.79
CA GLN A 9 8.86 8.61 -17.22
C GLN A 9 8.38 9.71 -16.26
N CYS A 10 9.32 10.41 -15.63
CA CYS A 10 9.04 11.52 -14.71
C CYS A 10 9.52 12.87 -15.28
N THR A 11 8.67 13.90 -15.21
CA THR A 11 8.98 15.30 -15.60
C THR A 11 8.53 16.27 -14.50
N SER A 12 9.13 17.47 -14.41
CA SER A 12 8.78 18.49 -13.40
C SER A 12 8.89 19.91 -13.98
N GLN A 13 8.15 20.89 -13.42
CA GLN A 13 8.26 22.31 -13.79
C GLN A 13 9.52 22.96 -13.21
N GLN A 14 9.98 22.51 -12.06
CA GLN A 14 11.31 22.90 -11.61
C GLN A 14 12.33 22.43 -12.63
N THR A 15 13.08 23.39 -13.18
CA THR A 15 14.34 23.04 -13.80
C THR A 15 15.21 22.45 -12.69
N ARG A 16 16.00 21.43 -13.03
CA ARG A 16 16.84 20.64 -12.09
C ARG A 16 18.01 21.43 -11.49
N PHE A 17 17.85 22.74 -11.38
CA PHE A 17 18.87 23.73 -11.09
C PHE A 17 18.57 24.55 -9.82
N HIS A 18 17.47 24.26 -9.12
CA HIS A 18 17.33 24.63 -7.71
C HIS A 18 18.00 23.57 -6.81
N ILE A 19 19.30 23.32 -7.03
CA ILE A 19 20.15 22.49 -6.14
C ILE A 19 20.86 23.39 -5.09
N GLU A 20 20.41 24.65 -4.95
CA GLU A 20 20.93 25.58 -3.92
C GLU A 20 20.17 25.49 -2.59
N SER A 21 19.30 24.49 -2.38
CA SER A 21 18.88 24.14 -1.02
C SER A 21 20.01 23.34 -0.37
N PRO A 22 20.65 23.85 0.72
CA PRO A 22 21.73 23.13 1.41
C PRO A 22 21.25 21.85 2.11
N ASN A 23 19.94 21.61 2.16
CA ASN A 23 19.32 20.51 2.86
C ASN A 23 18.78 19.45 1.89
N TYR A 24 19.53 18.37 1.68
CA TYR A 24 19.13 17.23 0.82
C TYR A 24 18.07 16.32 1.46
N ARG A 25 17.62 16.65 2.68
CA ARG A 25 16.58 15.94 3.44
C ARG A 25 15.20 16.57 3.24
N GLU A 26 15.13 17.71 2.57
CA GLU A 26 13.89 18.36 2.13
C GLU A 26 13.73 18.24 0.62
N LEU A 27 12.53 17.90 0.18
CA LEU A 27 12.17 17.86 -1.23
C LEU A 27 11.00 18.83 -1.45
N ASP A 28 11.15 19.78 -2.34
CA ASP A 28 10.06 20.62 -2.82
C ASP A 28 10.16 20.59 -4.35
N ILE A 29 9.25 19.89 -5.02
CA ILE A 29 9.29 19.64 -6.47
C ILE A 29 7.97 20.05 -7.09
N LYS A 30 7.99 21.16 -7.84
CA LYS A 30 6.79 21.71 -8.50
C LYS A 30 6.55 21.12 -9.87
N GLY A 31 5.28 20.93 -10.20
CA GLY A 31 4.79 20.53 -11.52
C GLY A 31 5.23 19.15 -11.97
N LEU A 32 5.34 18.22 -11.01
CA LEU A 32 5.65 16.81 -11.22
C LEU A 32 4.59 16.13 -12.10
N GLN A 33 5.08 15.37 -13.07
CA GLN A 33 4.31 14.53 -13.98
C GLN A 33 4.94 13.15 -13.98
N ILE A 34 4.12 12.11 -13.84
CA ILE A 34 4.56 10.70 -13.88
C ILE A 34 3.71 9.97 -14.91
N LEU A 35 4.36 9.41 -15.93
CA LEU A 35 3.76 8.63 -17.00
C LEU A 35 4.36 7.23 -17.01
N VAL A 36 3.53 6.19 -17.03
CA VAL A 36 3.98 4.80 -17.21
C VAL A 36 3.66 4.36 -18.62
N THR A 37 4.67 4.02 -19.40
CA THR A 37 4.49 3.49 -20.76
C THR A 37 4.74 1.98 -20.77
N SER A 38 3.76 1.23 -21.25
CA SER A 38 3.92 -0.18 -21.61
C SER A 38 4.90 -0.26 -22.78
N GLY A 39 6.03 -0.94 -22.64
CA GLY A 39 6.99 -1.02 -23.74
C GLY A 39 6.40 -1.85 -24.87
N ASP A 40 6.12 -1.23 -26.02
CA ASP A 40 5.92 -1.98 -27.25
C ASP A 40 6.60 -1.34 -28.46
N LYS A 41 6.96 -2.22 -29.39
CA LYS A 41 7.93 -2.16 -30.49
C LYS A 41 8.12 -0.80 -31.18
N LYS A 42 9.38 -0.52 -31.56
CA LYS A 42 9.77 0.48 -32.58
C LYS A 42 8.89 0.34 -33.82
N SER A 43 7.85 1.16 -33.96
CA SER A 43 7.16 1.34 -35.23
C SER A 43 7.99 2.28 -36.11
N THR A 44 8.74 1.68 -37.04
CA THR A 44 9.31 2.41 -38.17
C THR A 44 8.17 2.79 -39.12
N THR A 45 7.62 3.99 -38.98
CA THR A 45 6.86 4.64 -40.05
C THR A 45 6.92 6.15 -39.91
N LYS A 46 7.67 6.80 -40.80
CA LYS A 46 7.66 8.26 -40.98
C LYS A 46 6.31 8.66 -41.58
N GLY A 47 5.46 9.30 -40.78
CA GLY A 47 4.24 9.97 -41.24
C GLY A 47 4.07 11.28 -40.48
N LYS A 48 4.10 12.41 -41.19
CA LYS A 48 3.78 13.74 -40.64
C LYS A 48 2.27 13.84 -40.41
N SER A 49 1.81 13.65 -39.17
CA SER A 49 0.50 14.12 -38.72
C SER A 49 0.51 14.35 -37.20
N LYS A 50 -0.30 15.30 -36.75
CA LYS A 50 -0.36 15.88 -35.39
C LYS A 50 -0.28 14.83 -34.27
N ALA A 51 0.55 15.11 -33.27
CA ALA A 51 0.80 14.29 -32.08
C ALA A 51 -0.50 13.88 -31.38
N LYS A 52 -0.92 12.62 -31.58
CA LYS A 52 -1.73 11.89 -30.59
C LYS A 52 -0.79 11.49 -29.45
N SER A 53 -1.26 11.68 -28.22
CA SER A 53 -0.59 11.29 -26.97
C SER A 53 -0.03 9.86 -27.08
N LYS A 54 1.24 9.68 -26.71
CA LYS A 54 1.85 8.36 -26.52
C LYS A 54 0.97 7.52 -25.58
N ASP A 55 0.70 6.26 -25.93
CA ASP A 55 0.00 5.27 -25.10
C ASP A 55 0.74 5.06 -23.77
N GLY A 56 0.43 5.87 -22.77
CA GLY A 56 0.97 5.77 -21.42
C GLY A 56 -0.09 6.14 -20.39
N ILE A 57 -0.11 5.42 -19.27
CA ILE A 57 -0.99 5.70 -18.13
C ILE A 57 -0.37 6.85 -17.35
N GLU A 58 -1.05 7.99 -17.33
CA GLU A 58 -0.64 9.16 -16.56
C GLU A 58 -1.09 9.00 -15.11
N ILE A 59 -0.12 8.93 -14.20
CA ILE A 59 -0.33 8.75 -12.75
C ILE A 59 -0.43 10.09 -12.05
N LEU A 60 0.47 11.02 -12.37
CA LEU A 60 0.48 12.38 -11.82
C LEU A 60 0.52 13.41 -12.95
N SER A 61 -0.25 14.48 -12.80
CA SER A 61 -0.33 15.59 -13.75
C SER A 61 -0.10 16.92 -13.02
N ASN A 62 1.07 17.52 -13.22
CA ASN A 62 1.44 18.84 -12.70
C ASN A 62 1.29 18.98 -11.17
N ALA A 63 1.61 17.92 -10.42
CA ALA A 63 1.50 17.89 -8.96
C ALA A 63 2.70 18.59 -8.28
N GLU A 64 2.53 19.00 -7.03
CA GLU A 64 3.63 19.52 -6.18
C GLU A 64 4.00 18.44 -5.16
N LEU A 65 5.25 17.96 -5.18
CA LEU A 65 5.76 17.00 -4.21
C LEU A 65 6.61 17.77 -3.19
N SER A 66 6.05 18.01 -2.00
CA SER A 66 6.72 18.62 -0.86
C SER A 66 6.90 17.62 0.29
N LEU A 67 8.13 17.43 0.74
CA LEU A 67 8.52 16.60 1.88
C LEU A 67 9.50 17.41 2.73
N LYS A 68 9.13 17.65 3.99
CA LYS A 68 9.96 18.38 4.96
C LYS A 68 10.76 17.41 5.82
N GLU A 69 11.92 17.86 6.28
CA GLU A 69 12.82 17.05 7.10
C GLU A 69 12.15 16.58 8.39
N GLY A 70 12.32 15.30 8.71
CA GLY A 70 11.87 14.70 9.98
C GLY A 70 10.35 14.57 10.13
N ARG A 71 9.56 14.89 9.10
CA ARG A 71 8.11 14.71 9.11
C ARG A 71 7.70 13.28 8.77
N ARG A 72 6.53 12.88 9.25
CA ARG A 72 5.93 11.56 9.01
C ARG A 72 4.67 11.74 8.19
N TYR A 73 4.74 11.29 6.95
CA TYR A 73 3.67 11.42 5.97
C TYR A 73 2.93 10.09 5.79
N ALA A 74 1.61 10.09 5.91
CA ALA A 74 0.77 8.98 5.46
C ALA A 74 0.32 9.24 4.02
N LEU A 75 0.67 8.34 3.10
CA LEU A 75 0.25 8.43 1.70
C LEU A 75 -1.07 7.68 1.51
N VAL A 76 -2.15 8.44 1.34
CA VAL A 76 -3.53 7.95 1.24
C VAL A 76 -4.03 8.07 -0.20
N GLY A 77 -4.69 7.03 -0.68
CA GLY A 77 -5.28 6.98 -2.02
C GLY A 77 -5.79 5.58 -2.34
N ARG A 78 -6.77 5.50 -3.26
CA ARG A 78 -7.39 4.23 -3.66
C ARG A 78 -6.39 3.30 -4.33
N ILE A 79 -6.65 1.99 -4.25
CA ILE A 79 -5.86 0.99 -4.99
C ILE A 79 -5.92 1.31 -6.49
N GLY A 80 -4.75 1.30 -7.14
CA GLY A 80 -4.63 1.59 -8.57
C GLY A 80 -4.42 3.07 -8.92
N THR A 81 -4.43 3.99 -7.95
CA THR A 81 -4.09 5.42 -8.20
C THR A 81 -2.62 5.66 -8.51
N GLY A 82 -1.75 4.67 -8.29
CA GLY A 82 -0.31 4.74 -8.60
C GLY A 82 0.61 5.03 -7.41
N LYS A 83 0.13 4.85 -6.16
CA LYS A 83 0.92 5.00 -4.91
C LYS A 83 2.29 4.33 -5.00
N SER A 84 2.34 3.02 -5.25
CA SER A 84 3.61 2.28 -5.34
C SER A 84 4.50 2.77 -6.49
N THR A 85 3.92 3.25 -7.60
CA THR A 85 4.70 3.84 -8.70
C THR A 85 5.34 5.17 -8.30
N LEU A 86 4.61 6.01 -7.56
CA LEU A 86 5.16 7.25 -6.99
C LEU A 86 6.30 6.94 -6.01
N LEU A 87 6.08 6.01 -5.08
CA LEU A 87 7.10 5.58 -4.10
C LEU A 87 8.35 5.02 -4.77
N ARG A 88 8.18 4.16 -5.78
CA ARG A 88 9.28 3.63 -6.59
C ARG A 88 10.04 4.74 -7.32
N SER A 89 9.33 5.72 -7.89
CA SER A 89 9.94 6.85 -8.59
C SER A 89 10.78 7.74 -7.65
N ILE A 90 10.36 7.87 -6.38
CA ILE A 90 11.12 8.55 -5.34
C ILE A 90 12.37 7.72 -4.97
N ALA A 91 12.19 6.44 -4.64
CA ALA A 91 13.28 5.56 -4.17
C ALA A 91 14.37 5.33 -5.22
N GLU A 92 13.99 5.10 -6.48
CA GLU A 92 14.93 4.94 -7.60
C GLU A 92 15.49 6.28 -8.11
N LYS A 93 15.13 7.40 -7.46
CA LYS A 93 15.52 8.77 -7.83
C LYS A 93 15.25 9.05 -9.31
N LEU A 94 14.07 8.65 -9.80
CA LEU A 94 13.63 8.92 -11.17
C LEU A 94 13.08 10.34 -11.31
N ILE A 95 12.56 10.89 -10.20
CA ILE A 95 12.00 12.23 -10.17
C ILE A 95 13.11 13.29 -10.28
N PRO A 96 13.04 14.19 -11.27
CA PRO A 96 13.97 15.30 -11.37
C PRO A 96 13.88 16.24 -10.16
N GLY A 97 15.02 16.54 -9.53
CA GLY A 97 15.10 17.43 -8.37
C GLY A 97 15.46 16.73 -7.05
N ILE A 98 15.38 15.40 -6.99
CA ILE A 98 15.88 14.63 -5.84
C ILE A 98 17.42 14.61 -5.86
N PRO A 99 18.11 15.03 -4.79
CA PRO A 99 19.58 15.02 -4.73
C PRO A 99 20.16 13.60 -4.79
N GLU A 100 21.34 13.46 -5.41
CA GLU A 100 22.01 12.16 -5.54
C GLU A 100 22.46 11.58 -4.19
N ASN A 101 22.87 12.45 -3.26
CA ASN A 101 23.38 12.05 -1.94
C ASN A 101 22.27 11.65 -0.95
N THR A 102 21.00 11.94 -1.24
CA THR A 102 19.89 11.57 -0.35
C THR A 102 19.82 10.04 -0.22
N LYS A 103 19.92 9.52 0.99
CA LYS A 103 19.78 8.08 1.25
C LYS A 103 18.30 7.74 1.36
N ILE A 104 17.79 6.88 0.47
CA ILE A 104 16.38 6.48 0.47
C ILE A 104 16.31 4.98 0.68
N ALA A 105 15.64 4.55 1.75
CA ALA A 105 15.33 3.16 2.03
C ALA A 105 13.85 2.92 1.71
N ILE A 106 13.54 1.85 0.99
CA ILE A 106 12.17 1.50 0.61
C ILE A 106 11.89 0.04 0.98
N LEU A 107 10.76 -0.19 1.64
CA LEU A 107 10.11 -1.49 1.70
C LEU A 107 9.08 -1.52 0.57
N GLN A 108 9.34 -2.33 -0.46
CA GLN A 108 8.36 -2.58 -1.52
C GLN A 108 7.57 -3.85 -1.20
N GLN A 109 6.28 -3.82 -1.49
CA GLN A 109 5.47 -5.02 -1.50
C GLN A 109 5.97 -5.90 -2.66
N THR A 110 6.82 -6.88 -2.35
CA THR A 110 7.20 -7.91 -3.32
C THR A 110 5.92 -8.59 -3.78
N ARG A 111 5.63 -8.51 -5.08
CA ARG A 111 4.68 -9.42 -5.71
C ARG A 111 5.31 -10.79 -5.67
N LEU A 112 5.14 -11.50 -4.56
CA LEU A 112 5.55 -12.90 -4.38
C LEU A 112 4.93 -13.82 -5.47
N THR A 113 3.97 -13.32 -6.26
CA THR A 113 3.31 -14.03 -7.36
C THR A 113 3.93 -13.81 -8.75
N ASP A 114 4.82 -12.83 -8.93
CA ASP A 114 5.49 -12.64 -10.22
C ASP A 114 6.93 -13.16 -10.08
N GLY A 115 7.23 -14.32 -10.68
CA GLY A 115 8.59 -14.87 -10.82
C GLY A 115 9.53 -14.01 -11.68
N ALA A 116 9.28 -12.70 -11.77
CA ALA A 116 9.98 -11.75 -12.61
C ALA A 116 10.15 -10.41 -11.87
N GLY A 117 11.40 -10.06 -11.58
CA GLY A 117 11.79 -8.65 -11.71
C GLY A 117 12.38 -7.93 -10.51
N ASP A 118 12.75 -8.60 -9.42
CA ASP A 118 13.93 -8.12 -8.69
C ASP A 118 15.16 -8.62 -9.44
N PRO A 119 16.20 -7.79 -9.64
CA PRO A 119 17.49 -8.34 -10.03
C PRO A 119 17.84 -9.34 -8.94
N LYS A 120 17.86 -10.64 -9.30
CA LYS A 120 18.59 -11.63 -8.51
C LYS A 120 19.89 -10.94 -8.11
N PRO A 121 20.25 -10.90 -6.81
CA PRO A 121 21.52 -10.32 -6.41
C PRO A 121 22.58 -10.90 -7.34
N ALA A 122 23.31 -10.03 -8.01
CA ALA A 122 24.38 -10.44 -8.90
C ALA A 122 25.42 -11.15 -8.04
N GLY A 123 25.33 -12.48 -7.98
CA GLY A 123 26.12 -13.32 -7.08
C GLY A 123 25.35 -14.59 -6.71
N GLY A 124 25.82 -15.73 -7.18
CA GLY A 124 25.20 -17.05 -7.00
C GLY A 124 25.24 -17.65 -5.59
N ASP A 125 25.55 -16.88 -4.55
CA ASP A 125 25.90 -17.44 -3.22
C ASP A 125 24.83 -17.30 -2.13
N SER A 126 23.66 -16.72 -2.41
CA SER A 126 22.61 -16.53 -1.38
C SER A 126 21.87 -17.81 -0.94
N MET A 127 22.22 -18.98 -1.49
CA MET A 127 21.53 -20.28 -1.30
C MET A 127 21.80 -20.99 0.04
N GLY A 128 22.14 -20.24 1.11
CA GLY A 128 22.37 -20.81 2.43
C GLY A 128 22.54 -19.81 3.57
N LEU A 129 22.37 -18.51 3.31
CA LEU A 129 22.55 -17.49 4.32
C LEU A 129 21.42 -17.54 5.34
N SER A 130 21.80 -17.40 6.61
CA SER A 130 20.83 -17.27 7.69
C SER A 130 20.01 -15.98 7.54
N ALA A 131 18.81 -15.95 8.12
CA ALA A 131 17.97 -14.75 8.10
C ALA A 131 18.70 -13.52 8.66
N LEU A 132 19.50 -13.68 9.73
CA LEU A 132 20.30 -12.59 10.31
C LEU A 132 21.38 -12.07 9.35
N GLN A 133 22.15 -12.97 8.74
CA GLN A 133 23.19 -12.59 7.77
C GLN A 133 22.59 -11.87 6.57
N THR A 134 21.47 -12.39 6.05
CA THR A 134 20.77 -11.78 4.92
C THR A 134 20.37 -10.33 5.21
N VAL A 135 19.89 -10.04 6.42
CA VAL A 135 19.50 -8.68 6.84
C VAL A 135 20.70 -7.76 6.93
N ILE A 136 21.79 -8.21 7.55
CA ILE A 136 23.02 -7.42 7.70
C ILE A 136 23.62 -7.10 6.33
N GLU A 137 23.73 -8.11 5.45
CA GLU A 137 24.27 -7.95 4.10
C GLU A 137 23.45 -6.98 3.25
N ARG A 138 22.12 -7.10 3.26
CA ARG A 138 21.21 -6.19 2.54
C ARG A 138 21.22 -4.76 3.08
N ALA A 139 21.38 -4.60 4.40
CA ALA A 139 21.35 -3.28 5.01
C ALA A 139 22.65 -2.49 4.83
N THR A 140 23.79 -3.17 4.69
CA THR A 140 25.10 -2.52 4.63
C THR A 140 25.72 -2.47 3.25
N SER A 141 25.04 -2.98 2.21
CA SER A 141 25.64 -3.24 0.89
C SER A 141 26.94 -4.05 1.02
N ARG A 142 27.05 -4.86 2.09
CA ARG A 142 28.28 -5.57 2.48
C ARG A 142 28.78 -6.42 1.34
N SER A 143 27.86 -7.07 0.64
CA SER A 143 28.18 -7.97 -0.47
C SER A 143 29.00 -7.27 -1.54
N THR A 144 28.78 -5.98 -1.83
CA THR A 144 29.55 -5.29 -2.87
C THR A 144 30.98 -5.00 -2.41
N ILE A 145 31.16 -4.59 -1.14
CA ILE A 145 32.50 -4.31 -0.60
C ILE A 145 33.27 -5.61 -0.39
N GLU A 146 32.61 -6.66 0.13
CA GLU A 146 33.21 -7.98 0.31
C GLU A 146 33.55 -8.65 -1.03
N GLN A 147 32.70 -8.51 -2.06
CA GLN A 147 33.04 -8.95 -3.41
C GLN A 147 34.23 -8.20 -3.98
N GLU A 148 34.31 -6.88 -3.78
CA GLU A 148 35.46 -6.07 -4.18
C GLU A 148 36.75 -6.51 -3.45
N ILE A 149 36.68 -6.74 -2.14
CA ILE A 149 37.80 -7.28 -1.33
C ILE A 149 38.20 -8.66 -1.82
N LEU A 150 37.25 -9.56 -2.06
CA LEU A 150 37.51 -10.93 -2.50
C LEU A 150 38.14 -10.96 -3.89
N THR A 151 37.67 -10.11 -4.81
CA THR A 151 38.24 -9.98 -6.16
C THR A 151 39.69 -9.49 -6.10
N LEU A 152 39.97 -8.49 -5.27
CA LEU A 152 41.34 -7.97 -5.07
C LEU A 152 42.23 -8.98 -4.34
N SER A 153 41.75 -9.63 -3.27
CA SER A 153 42.51 -10.63 -2.51
C SER A 153 42.87 -11.81 -3.38
N GLN A 154 41.92 -12.39 -4.12
CA GLN A 154 42.20 -13.48 -5.06
C GLN A 154 43.24 -13.06 -6.11
N GLY A 155 43.15 -11.83 -6.62
CA GLY A 155 44.15 -11.29 -7.54
C GLY A 155 45.55 -11.22 -6.93
N ILE A 156 45.67 -10.83 -5.67
CA ILE A 156 46.95 -10.67 -4.94
C ILE A 156 47.54 -12.01 -4.48
N ASP A 157 46.69 -12.95 -4.06
CA ASP A 157 47.11 -14.25 -3.54
C ASP A 157 47.48 -15.26 -4.65
N THR A 158 47.17 -14.93 -5.91
CA THR A 158 47.50 -15.77 -7.07
C THR A 158 48.97 -15.67 -7.44
N SER A 159 49.57 -16.79 -7.85
CA SER A 159 50.98 -16.88 -8.27
C SER A 159 51.34 -16.09 -9.54
N ASP A 160 50.35 -15.53 -10.23
CA ASP A 160 50.51 -14.75 -11.46
C ASP A 160 50.76 -13.27 -11.12
N PRO A 161 51.94 -12.70 -11.47
CA PRO A 161 52.27 -11.29 -11.21
C PRO A 161 51.28 -10.27 -11.81
N TYR A 162 50.52 -10.65 -12.83
CA TYR A 162 49.57 -9.78 -13.51
C TYR A 162 48.13 -9.87 -12.96
N ALA A 163 47.84 -10.86 -12.10
CA ALA A 163 46.51 -11.05 -11.52
C ALA A 163 46.01 -9.86 -10.66
N PRO A 164 46.84 -9.20 -9.81
CA PRO A 164 46.40 -8.04 -9.02
C PRO A 164 45.97 -6.87 -9.91
N VAL A 165 46.73 -6.64 -11.00
CA VAL A 165 46.47 -5.59 -11.98
C VAL A 165 45.15 -5.83 -12.71
N ARG A 166 44.88 -7.08 -13.14
CA ARG A 166 43.61 -7.44 -13.77
C ARG A 166 42.42 -7.27 -12.82
N ALA A 167 42.57 -7.67 -11.56
CA ALA A 167 41.55 -7.50 -10.53
C ALA A 167 41.21 -6.01 -10.30
N LEU A 168 42.24 -5.16 -10.15
CA LEU A 168 42.08 -3.71 -10.01
C LEU A 168 41.40 -3.08 -11.24
N ARG A 169 41.87 -3.42 -12.46
CA ARG A 169 41.30 -2.89 -13.71
C ARG A 169 39.84 -3.32 -13.90
N SER A 170 39.50 -4.56 -13.55
CA SER A 170 38.12 -5.06 -13.55
C SER A 170 37.20 -4.25 -12.64
N LEU A 171 37.63 -4.05 -11.39
CA LEU A 171 36.88 -3.31 -10.38
C LEU A 171 36.72 -1.82 -10.78
N LYS A 172 37.79 -1.18 -11.26
CA LYS A 172 37.73 0.18 -11.81
C LYS A 172 36.75 0.26 -12.99
N HIS A 173 36.78 -0.72 -13.89
CA HIS A 173 35.88 -0.76 -15.04
C HIS A 173 34.42 -0.88 -14.62
N GLU A 174 34.11 -1.75 -13.66
CA GLU A 174 32.75 -1.92 -13.13
C GLU A 174 32.23 -0.62 -12.47
N ARG A 175 33.06 0.04 -11.66
CA ARG A 175 32.72 1.35 -11.06
C ARG A 175 32.48 2.42 -12.13
N LEU A 176 33.30 2.44 -13.19
CA LEU A 176 33.11 3.35 -14.33
C LEU A 176 31.82 3.02 -15.11
N GLN A 177 31.46 1.75 -15.31
CA GLN A 177 30.18 1.38 -15.93
C GLN A 177 28.97 1.84 -15.12
N LYS A 178 29.00 1.67 -13.79
CA LYS A 178 27.95 2.20 -12.89
C LYS A 178 27.82 3.72 -13.03
N ARG A 179 28.94 4.44 -13.09
CA ARG A 179 28.96 5.90 -13.31
C ARG A 179 28.49 6.31 -14.71
N LEU A 180 28.81 5.51 -15.74
CA LEU A 180 28.31 5.72 -17.10
C LEU A 180 26.80 5.61 -17.16
N PHE A 181 26.22 4.61 -16.49
CA PHE A 181 24.77 4.45 -16.40
C PHE A 181 24.11 5.69 -15.77
N ILE A 182 24.71 6.25 -14.72
CA ILE A 182 24.23 7.49 -14.09
C ILE A 182 24.32 8.65 -15.09
N LEU A 183 25.42 8.80 -15.81
CA LEU A 183 25.58 9.85 -16.82
C LEU A 183 24.65 9.69 -18.03
N ASP A 184 24.35 8.47 -18.45
CA ASP A 184 23.37 8.18 -19.50
C ASP A 184 21.96 8.54 -19.03
N LYS A 185 21.61 8.13 -17.80
CA LYS A 185 20.37 8.56 -17.13
C LYS A 185 20.31 10.09 -17.11
N ASP A 186 21.39 10.77 -16.72
CA ASP A 186 21.48 12.22 -16.69
C ASP A 186 21.30 12.87 -18.08
N ALA A 187 21.92 12.32 -19.12
CA ALA A 187 21.85 12.82 -20.49
C ALA A 187 20.47 12.61 -21.15
N ARG A 188 19.78 11.52 -20.81
CA ARG A 188 18.39 11.25 -21.23
C ARG A 188 17.42 12.18 -20.56
N LEU A 189 17.67 12.46 -19.28
CA LEU A 189 16.77 13.20 -18.44
C LEU A 189 16.94 14.73 -18.63
N ARG A 190 18.12 15.27 -19.00
CA ARG A 190 18.38 16.73 -19.19
C ARG A 190 18.11 17.23 -20.62
N SER A 191 17.64 18.48 -20.77
CA SER A 191 17.33 19.14 -22.05
C SER A 191 17.99 20.53 -22.21
N GLY A 192 17.92 21.12 -23.41
CA GLY A 192 18.51 22.45 -23.70
C GLY A 192 20.05 22.48 -23.70
N MET A 193 20.65 23.64 -23.39
CA MET A 193 22.12 23.81 -23.39
C MET A 193 22.83 22.90 -22.37
N ARG A 194 22.23 22.64 -21.22
CA ARG A 194 22.78 21.72 -20.21
C ARG A 194 22.55 20.26 -20.56
N GLY A 195 21.48 19.91 -21.29
CA GLY A 195 21.34 18.60 -21.93
C GLY A 195 22.41 18.36 -23.00
N MET A 196 22.80 19.41 -23.74
CA MET A 196 23.94 19.36 -24.65
C MET A 196 25.26 19.16 -23.87
N GLN A 197 25.46 19.84 -22.75
CA GLN A 197 26.62 19.63 -21.87
C GLN A 197 26.63 18.23 -21.23
N ALA A 198 25.49 17.71 -20.78
CA ALA A 198 25.37 16.37 -20.21
C ALA A 198 25.60 15.28 -21.26
N ARG A 199 25.12 15.46 -22.50
CA ARG A 199 25.47 14.59 -23.62
C ARG A 199 26.94 14.71 -24.01
N LYS A 200 27.53 15.90 -23.93
CA LYS A 200 28.96 16.09 -24.15
C LYS A 200 29.79 15.42 -23.05
N ALA A 201 29.34 15.50 -21.80
CA ALA A 201 29.95 14.82 -20.66
C ALA A 201 29.79 13.30 -20.77
N LEU A 202 28.61 12.81 -21.17
CA LEU A 202 28.36 11.40 -21.47
C LEU A 202 29.31 10.91 -22.55
N VAL A 203 29.36 11.58 -23.71
CA VAL A 203 30.25 11.19 -24.82
C VAL A 203 31.73 11.26 -24.41
N ALA A 204 32.12 12.22 -23.58
CA ALA A 204 33.47 12.28 -23.03
C ALA A 204 33.75 11.11 -22.09
N PHE A 205 32.79 10.74 -21.24
CA PHE A 205 32.92 9.65 -20.27
C PHE A 205 32.82 8.27 -20.92
N GLU A 206 32.04 8.11 -22.00
CA GLU A 206 32.01 6.92 -22.85
C GLU A 206 33.41 6.60 -23.40
N LYS A 207 34.20 7.63 -23.74
CA LYS A 207 35.60 7.44 -24.14
C LYS A 207 36.46 6.91 -22.99
N VAL A 208 36.30 7.45 -21.78
CA VAL A 208 37.01 6.98 -20.57
C VAL A 208 36.67 5.51 -20.27
N VAL A 209 35.40 5.13 -20.38
CA VAL A 209 34.96 3.73 -20.18
C VAL A 209 35.52 2.82 -21.28
N ALA A 210 35.56 3.29 -22.53
CA ALA A 210 36.16 2.56 -23.64
C ALA A 210 37.68 2.38 -23.48
N GLU A 211 38.39 3.39 -22.96
CA GLU A 211 39.81 3.31 -22.62
C GLU A 211 40.06 2.31 -21.48
N SER A 212 39.25 2.37 -20.42
CA SER A 212 39.30 1.40 -19.32
C SER A 212 39.06 -0.04 -19.80
N LYS A 213 38.13 -0.24 -20.74
CA LYS A 213 37.90 -1.55 -21.35
C LYS A 213 39.11 -2.05 -22.14
N ARG A 214 39.76 -1.16 -22.90
CA ARG A 214 41.00 -1.48 -23.63
C ARG A 214 42.15 -1.86 -22.70
N MET A 215 42.28 -1.17 -21.57
CA MET A 215 43.28 -1.52 -20.55
C MET A 215 42.99 -2.89 -19.91
N LEU A 216 41.72 -3.25 -19.74
CA LEU A 216 41.33 -4.54 -19.19
C LEU A 216 41.63 -5.70 -20.16
N GLU A 217 41.43 -5.48 -21.47
CA GLU A 217 41.69 -6.45 -22.54
C GLU A 217 43.17 -6.47 -23.01
N GLN A 218 44.03 -5.63 -22.44
CA GLN A 218 45.43 -5.54 -22.82
C GLN A 218 46.17 -6.85 -22.49
N PRO A 219 46.94 -7.42 -23.44
CA PRO A 219 47.73 -8.61 -23.18
C PRO A 219 48.88 -8.31 -22.19
N SER A 220 49.30 -9.33 -21.43
CA SER A 220 50.31 -9.19 -20.36
C SER A 220 51.68 -8.72 -20.86
N GLU A 221 52.00 -8.98 -22.12
CA GLU A 221 53.28 -8.62 -22.77
C GLU A 221 53.40 -7.10 -23.01
N ASP A 222 52.29 -6.38 -23.09
CA ASP A 222 52.26 -4.94 -23.37
C ASP A 222 52.25 -4.09 -22.08
N ILE A 223 52.28 -4.71 -20.90
CA ILE A 223 52.27 -4.03 -19.61
C ILE A 223 53.71 -3.74 -19.20
N SER A 224 54.09 -2.45 -19.14
CA SER A 224 55.42 -2.05 -18.69
C SER A 224 55.67 -2.41 -17.22
N ALA A 225 56.93 -2.67 -16.85
CA ALA A 225 57.31 -3.02 -15.49
C ALA A 225 56.97 -1.93 -14.46
N GLU A 226 57.07 -0.64 -14.85
CA GLU A 226 56.67 0.48 -13.98
C GLU A 226 55.16 0.49 -13.70
N ASN A 227 54.33 0.29 -14.74
CA ASN A 227 52.87 0.24 -14.58
C ASN A 227 52.42 -0.97 -13.77
N LEU A 228 53.08 -2.12 -13.97
CA LEU A 228 52.85 -3.32 -13.17
C LEU A 228 53.06 -3.03 -11.68
N GLN A 229 54.18 -2.40 -11.31
CA GLN A 229 54.51 -2.10 -9.93
C GLN A 229 53.53 -1.08 -9.32
N GLN A 230 53.21 -0.02 -10.06
CA GLN A 230 52.32 1.04 -9.59
C GLN A 230 50.88 0.54 -9.38
N GLU A 231 50.31 -0.17 -10.36
CA GLU A 231 48.94 -0.68 -10.26
C GLU A 231 48.82 -1.82 -9.23
N THR A 232 49.88 -2.60 -9.02
CA THR A 232 49.91 -3.61 -7.95
C THR A 232 49.89 -2.95 -6.57
N GLN A 233 50.69 -1.89 -6.36
CA GLN A 233 50.65 -1.13 -5.12
C GLN A 233 49.27 -0.48 -4.89
N GLU A 234 48.67 0.08 -5.94
CA GLU A 234 47.32 0.66 -5.85
C GLU A 234 46.26 -0.39 -5.49
N ALA A 235 46.38 -1.62 -6.01
CA ALA A 235 45.50 -2.72 -5.66
C ALA A 235 45.60 -3.09 -4.17
N VAL A 236 46.82 -3.13 -3.63
CA VAL A 236 47.09 -3.38 -2.20
C VAL A 236 46.53 -2.26 -1.33
N ASP A 237 46.77 -1.00 -1.70
CA ASP A 237 46.28 0.16 -0.95
C ASP A 237 44.74 0.22 -0.96
N MET A 238 44.11 -0.08 -2.10
CA MET A 238 42.65 -0.14 -2.24
C MET A 238 42.06 -1.29 -1.39
N LEU A 239 42.70 -2.46 -1.38
CA LEU A 239 42.28 -3.58 -0.54
C LEU A 239 42.38 -3.21 0.94
N ALA A 240 43.48 -2.58 1.37
CA ALA A 240 43.64 -2.12 2.76
C ALA A 240 42.57 -1.10 3.15
N HIS A 241 42.25 -0.15 2.26
CA HIS A 241 41.16 0.81 2.49
C HIS A 241 39.81 0.11 2.61
N LEU A 242 39.47 -0.82 1.71
CA LEU A 242 38.18 -1.53 1.75
C LEU A 242 38.08 -2.42 3.00
N GLN A 243 39.15 -3.10 3.39
CA GLN A 243 39.20 -3.89 4.63
C GLN A 243 39.02 -3.00 5.88
N ALA A 244 39.61 -1.80 5.89
CA ALA A 244 39.41 -0.84 6.98
C ALA A 244 37.96 -0.34 7.07
N GLN A 245 37.16 -0.40 6.00
CA GLN A 245 35.72 -0.08 6.07
C GLN A 245 34.90 -1.19 6.76
N ILE A 246 35.41 -2.43 6.77
CA ILE A 246 34.81 -3.57 7.49
C ILE A 246 35.47 -3.69 8.87
N GLU A 247 35.39 -2.63 9.68
CA GLU A 247 35.83 -2.70 11.08
C GLU A 247 35.01 -3.75 11.84
N PRO A 248 35.64 -4.75 12.50
CA PRO A 248 34.93 -5.77 13.26
C PRO A 248 34.00 -5.20 14.34
N ALA A 249 34.37 -4.05 14.92
CA ALA A 249 33.56 -3.36 15.93
C ALA A 249 32.23 -2.84 15.36
N LEU A 250 32.26 -2.24 14.16
CA LEU A 250 31.05 -1.76 13.49
C LEU A 250 30.13 -2.93 13.11
N VAL A 251 30.70 -4.03 12.63
CA VAL A 251 29.95 -5.25 12.29
C VAL A 251 29.26 -5.84 13.52
N ALA A 252 29.95 -5.92 14.67
CA ALA A 252 29.36 -6.42 15.91
C ALA A 252 28.20 -5.52 16.41
N GLN A 253 28.33 -4.20 16.28
CA GLN A 253 27.26 -3.25 16.61
C GLN A 253 26.04 -3.43 15.68
N LEU A 254 26.28 -3.54 14.37
CA LEU A 254 25.24 -3.78 13.39
C LEU A 254 24.53 -5.12 13.60
N GLU A 255 25.26 -6.16 13.95
CA GLU A 255 24.69 -7.47 14.28
C GLU A 255 23.80 -7.38 15.52
N THR A 256 24.26 -6.69 16.56
CA THR A 256 23.47 -6.47 17.78
C THR A 256 22.16 -5.72 17.47
N ARG A 257 22.25 -4.66 16.66
CA ARG A 257 21.08 -3.89 16.20
C ARG A 257 20.16 -4.72 15.32
N ALA A 258 20.70 -5.52 14.39
CA ALA A 258 19.94 -6.41 13.54
C ALA A 258 19.17 -7.46 14.36
N ARG A 259 19.82 -8.07 15.36
CA ARG A 259 19.17 -9.01 16.29
C ARG A 259 18.05 -8.34 17.08
N SER A 260 18.25 -7.11 17.56
CA SER A 260 17.21 -6.34 18.26
C SER A 260 16.00 -6.10 17.38
N ILE A 261 16.21 -5.64 16.14
CA ILE A 261 15.12 -5.37 15.17
C ILE A 261 14.39 -6.68 14.81
N LEU A 262 15.13 -7.74 14.51
CA LEU A 262 14.53 -9.04 14.18
C LEU A 262 13.73 -9.63 15.35
N THR A 263 14.24 -9.54 16.57
CA THR A 263 13.51 -10.00 17.78
C THR A 263 12.21 -9.23 17.94
N GLY A 264 12.25 -7.90 17.75
CA GLY A 264 11.07 -7.04 17.80
C GLY A 264 10.01 -7.37 16.73
N LEU A 265 10.46 -7.76 15.54
CA LEU A 265 9.60 -8.25 14.45
C LEU A 265 9.15 -9.71 14.65
N GLY A 266 9.49 -10.34 15.77
CA GLY A 266 9.01 -11.67 16.18
C GLY A 266 9.93 -12.84 15.82
N PHE A 267 11.14 -12.62 15.31
CA PHE A 267 12.09 -13.71 15.06
C PHE A 267 12.65 -14.26 16.37
N SER A 268 12.56 -15.58 16.53
CA SER A 268 13.30 -16.28 17.59
C SER A 268 14.78 -16.44 17.22
N SER A 269 15.66 -16.60 18.21
CA SER A 269 17.10 -16.85 17.97
C SER A 269 17.34 -18.07 17.07
N GLN A 270 16.48 -19.09 17.15
CA GLN A 270 16.54 -20.26 16.28
C GLN A 270 16.15 -19.92 14.83
N MET A 271 15.10 -19.11 14.63
CA MET A 271 14.69 -18.67 13.29
C MET A 271 15.73 -17.76 12.63
N MET A 272 16.40 -16.92 13.41
CA MET A 272 17.47 -16.06 12.90
C MET A 272 18.64 -16.84 12.30
N ALA A 273 18.91 -18.03 12.85
CA ALA A 273 19.98 -18.93 12.39
C ALA A 273 19.56 -19.81 11.20
N LYS A 274 18.26 -19.94 10.92
CA LYS A 274 17.77 -20.74 9.79
C LYS A 274 18.01 -20.04 8.46
N PRO A 275 18.18 -20.80 7.36
CA PRO A 275 18.23 -20.25 6.02
C PRO A 275 16.95 -19.48 5.71
N ILE A 276 17.07 -18.34 5.04
CA ILE A 276 15.88 -17.53 4.72
C ILE A 276 14.91 -18.27 3.79
N SER A 277 15.42 -19.14 2.91
CA SER A 277 14.64 -19.99 1.98
C SER A 277 13.63 -20.92 2.67
N ASP A 278 13.90 -21.30 3.92
CA ASP A 278 13.08 -22.24 4.67
C ASP A 278 11.92 -21.53 5.41
N LEU A 279 11.93 -20.20 5.40
CA LEU A 279 10.92 -19.37 6.04
C LEU A 279 9.75 -19.08 5.09
N SER A 280 8.56 -18.80 5.61
CA SER A 280 7.42 -18.43 4.75
C SER A 280 7.59 -17.04 4.13
N GLY A 281 6.79 -16.72 3.10
CA GLY A 281 6.82 -15.40 2.44
C GLY A 281 6.60 -14.22 3.40
N GLY A 282 5.76 -14.39 4.43
CA GLY A 282 5.57 -13.37 5.47
C GLY A 282 6.85 -13.09 6.27
N TRP A 283 7.62 -14.13 6.61
CA TRP A 283 8.92 -13.97 7.27
C TRP A 283 9.97 -13.34 6.37
N HIS A 284 9.96 -13.65 5.06
CA HIS A 284 10.80 -12.96 4.08
C HIS A 284 10.52 -11.46 4.06
N MET A 285 9.24 -11.07 4.10
CA MET A 285 8.86 -9.66 4.16
C MET A 285 9.30 -9.00 5.48
N ARG A 286 9.17 -9.69 6.62
CA ARG A 286 9.68 -9.19 7.91
C ARG A 286 11.20 -9.01 7.90
N ALA A 287 11.94 -9.91 7.27
CA ALA A 287 13.39 -9.75 7.07
C ALA A 287 13.72 -8.58 6.12
N ALA A 288 12.94 -8.38 5.06
CA ALA A 288 13.07 -7.21 4.19
C ALA A 288 12.84 -5.91 4.98
N LEU A 289 11.76 -5.83 5.77
CA LEU A 289 11.49 -4.72 6.69
C LEU A 289 12.64 -4.51 7.66
N ALA A 290 13.18 -5.56 8.28
CA ALA A 290 14.34 -5.46 9.17
C ALA A 290 15.55 -4.86 8.45
N SER A 291 15.78 -5.24 7.20
CA SER A 291 16.87 -4.70 6.36
C SER A 291 16.66 -3.22 6.08
N THR A 292 15.44 -2.80 5.72
CA THR A 292 15.07 -1.40 5.47
C THR A 292 15.21 -0.55 6.74
N LEU A 293 14.85 -1.08 7.92
CA LEU A 293 14.95 -0.37 9.20
C LEU A 293 16.38 -0.29 9.76
N LEU A 294 17.26 -1.19 9.32
CA LEU A 294 18.68 -1.21 9.71
C LEU A 294 19.51 -0.21 8.88
N GLN A 295 19.07 0.11 7.66
CA GLN A 295 19.71 1.12 6.80
C GLN A 295 19.64 2.52 7.43
N ASP A 296 20.75 3.25 7.37
CA ASP A 296 20.81 4.67 7.68
C ASP A 296 20.25 5.48 6.50
N ALA A 297 18.98 5.90 6.59
CA ALA A 297 18.26 6.58 5.51
C ALA A 297 17.81 8.00 5.90
N ASP A 298 17.84 8.92 4.95
CA ASP A 298 17.25 10.26 5.08
C ASP A 298 15.74 10.22 4.86
N ILE A 299 15.30 9.39 3.91
CA ILE A 299 13.89 9.15 3.60
C ILE A 299 13.61 7.66 3.75
N LEU A 300 12.68 7.32 4.64
CA LEU A 300 12.22 5.96 4.89
C LEU A 300 10.83 5.78 4.28
N ILE A 301 10.70 4.87 3.32
CA ILE A 301 9.43 4.56 2.65
C ILE A 301 8.97 3.17 3.05
N LEU A 302 7.76 3.06 3.59
CA LEU A 302 7.14 1.79 3.98
C LEU A 302 5.83 1.61 3.22
N ASP A 303 5.80 0.70 2.25
CA ASP A 303 4.59 0.34 1.50
C ASP A 303 3.90 -0.87 2.14
N GLU A 304 2.79 -0.64 2.84
CA GLU A 304 1.95 -1.63 3.52
C GLU A 304 2.70 -2.57 4.48
N PRO A 305 3.45 -2.03 5.48
CA PRO A 305 4.27 -2.84 6.37
C PRO A 305 3.46 -3.72 7.33
N THR A 306 2.20 -3.37 7.61
CA THR A 306 1.34 -4.05 8.59
C THR A 306 0.80 -5.40 8.10
N ASN A 307 0.66 -5.60 6.79
CA ASN A 307 0.03 -6.79 6.19
C ASN A 307 0.66 -8.14 6.57
N PHE A 308 1.91 -8.14 7.03
CA PHE A 308 2.65 -9.36 7.38
C PHE A 308 3.03 -9.40 8.87
N LEU A 309 2.59 -8.41 9.63
CA LEU A 309 2.88 -8.28 11.05
C LEU A 309 1.66 -8.71 11.88
N ASP A 310 1.94 -9.42 12.95
CA ASP A 310 0.98 -9.65 14.03
C ASP A 310 0.93 -8.42 14.93
N MET A 311 -0.07 -8.34 15.80
CA MET A 311 -0.27 -7.17 16.66
C MET A 311 0.97 -6.79 17.48
N LEU A 312 1.74 -7.77 17.97
CA LEU A 312 3.00 -7.50 18.67
C LEU A 312 4.01 -6.79 17.75
N GLY A 313 4.18 -7.28 16.53
CA GLY A 313 5.06 -6.68 15.53
C GLY A 313 4.59 -5.29 15.08
N ILE A 314 3.28 -5.07 14.95
CA ILE A 314 2.70 -3.76 14.63
C ILE A 314 3.01 -2.75 15.75
N ILE A 315 2.72 -3.09 17.01
CA ILE A 315 2.98 -2.22 18.17
C ILE A 315 4.48 -1.96 18.34
N TRP A 316 5.31 -3.00 18.15
CA TRP A 316 6.77 -2.84 18.17
C TRP A 316 7.25 -1.88 17.09
N LEU A 317 6.75 -2.04 15.85
CA LEU A 317 7.11 -1.18 14.73
C LEU A 317 6.67 0.26 14.98
N GLN A 318 5.45 0.49 15.47
CA GLN A 318 4.95 1.83 15.82
C GLN A 318 5.90 2.51 16.81
N ARG A 319 6.32 1.80 17.85
CA ARG A 319 7.25 2.34 18.86
C ARG A 319 8.65 2.55 18.32
N TYR A 320 9.17 1.62 17.52
CA TYR A 320 10.47 1.77 16.88
C TYR A 320 10.48 3.00 15.97
N LEU A 321 9.49 3.17 15.11
CA LEU A 321 9.37 4.35 14.25
C LEU A 321 9.17 5.64 15.05
N THR A 322 8.45 5.60 16.17
CA THR A 322 8.35 6.75 17.09
C THR A 322 9.72 7.12 17.67
N SER A 323 10.49 6.14 18.14
CA SER A 323 11.85 6.34 18.66
C SER A 323 12.81 6.88 17.60
N LEU A 324 12.63 6.53 16.31
CA LEU A 324 13.41 7.12 15.23
C LEU A 324 13.16 8.62 15.05
N GLY A 325 11.97 9.11 15.40
CA GLY A 325 11.61 10.53 15.38
C GLY A 325 12.30 11.34 16.48
N GLU A 326 12.73 10.69 17.57
CA GLU A 326 13.42 11.32 18.70
C GLU A 326 14.94 11.43 18.50
N ASN A 327 15.47 10.78 17.45
CA ASN A 327 16.88 10.85 17.11
C ASN A 327 17.31 12.28 16.77
N ARG A 328 18.62 12.57 16.95
CA ARG A 328 19.21 13.88 16.58
C ARG A 328 18.99 14.26 15.11
N LYS A 329 18.85 13.26 14.23
CA LYS A 329 18.58 13.40 12.80
C LYS A 329 17.45 12.45 12.42
N PRO A 330 16.17 12.81 12.66
CA PRO A 330 15.06 11.93 12.37
C PRO A 330 14.89 11.78 10.85
N PRO A 331 14.65 10.58 10.32
CA PRO A 331 14.37 10.40 8.89
C PRO A 331 12.99 10.95 8.54
N THR A 332 12.83 11.46 7.32
CA THR A 332 11.52 11.77 6.75
C THR A 332 10.83 10.47 6.39
N MET A 333 9.62 10.21 6.88
CA MET A 333 8.93 8.94 6.68
C MET A 333 7.76 9.11 5.71
N ILE A 334 7.60 8.17 4.79
CA ILE A 334 6.40 8.04 3.94
C ILE A 334 5.84 6.65 4.16
N ILE A 335 4.65 6.57 4.74
CA ILE A 335 4.00 5.32 5.12
C ILE A 335 2.73 5.18 4.30
N VAL A 336 2.58 4.06 3.62
CA VAL A 336 1.30 3.62 3.05
C VAL A 336 0.80 2.49 3.94
N SER A 337 -0.39 2.63 4.49
CA SER A 337 -1.05 1.57 5.23
C SER A 337 -2.56 1.74 5.13
N HIS A 338 -3.29 0.64 5.20
CA HIS A 338 -4.74 0.63 5.39
C HIS A 338 -5.17 0.59 6.87
N ASP A 339 -4.22 0.43 7.80
CA ASP A 339 -4.48 0.39 9.25
C ASP A 339 -4.56 1.81 9.83
N ARG A 340 -5.74 2.19 10.36
CA ARG A 340 -6.01 3.52 10.92
C ARG A 340 -5.18 3.82 12.16
N ASP A 341 -5.03 2.84 13.04
CA ASP A 341 -4.24 2.98 14.27
C ASP A 341 -2.76 3.10 13.91
N PHE A 342 -2.30 2.42 12.85
CA PHE A 342 -0.92 2.57 12.35
C PHE A 342 -0.68 3.94 11.69
N ILE A 343 -1.63 4.44 10.90
CA ILE A 343 -1.54 5.76 10.25
C ILE A 343 -1.48 6.90 11.27
N SER A 344 -2.04 6.75 12.47
CA SER A 344 -1.96 7.75 13.55
C SER A 344 -0.52 8.12 13.96
N LEU A 345 0.48 7.30 13.57
CA LEU A 345 1.89 7.63 13.70
C LEU A 345 2.29 8.87 12.85
N CYS A 346 1.57 9.15 11.77
CA CYS A 346 1.89 10.21 10.83
C CYS A 346 1.35 11.57 11.29
N THR A 347 2.11 12.64 11.03
CA THR A 347 1.72 14.01 11.38
C THR A 347 1.01 14.72 10.24
N ASP A 348 1.25 14.26 9.01
CA ASP A 348 0.73 14.87 7.79
C ASP A 348 0.22 13.79 6.85
N LEU A 349 -0.80 14.11 6.06
CA LEU A 349 -1.33 13.25 5.01
C LEU A 349 -0.92 13.78 3.64
N ILE A 350 -0.48 12.87 2.78
CA ILE A 350 -0.31 13.09 1.35
C ILE A 350 -1.43 12.33 0.67
N ILE A 351 -2.30 13.04 -0.03
CA ILE A 351 -3.50 12.45 -0.61
C ILE A 351 -3.34 12.46 -2.12
N LEU A 352 -3.28 11.26 -2.69
CA LEU A 352 -3.17 11.03 -4.13
C LEU A 352 -4.57 10.87 -4.70
N LYS A 353 -5.09 11.94 -5.32
CA LYS A 353 -6.43 11.96 -5.92
C LYS A 353 -6.42 12.78 -7.21
N ASP A 354 -7.17 12.33 -8.21
CA ASP A 354 -7.34 13.00 -9.51
C ASP A 354 -6.00 13.40 -10.17
N LYS A 355 -4.99 12.51 -10.05
CA LYS A 355 -3.61 12.71 -10.54
C LYS A 355 -2.87 13.90 -9.91
N GLN A 356 -3.34 14.39 -8.77
CA GLN A 356 -2.70 15.45 -7.99
C GLN A 356 -2.33 14.95 -6.59
N LEU A 357 -1.45 15.71 -5.93
CA LEU A 357 -1.06 15.51 -4.55
C LEU A 357 -1.63 16.67 -3.72
N THR A 358 -2.44 16.35 -2.73
CA THR A 358 -2.91 17.33 -1.74
C THR A 358 -2.34 17.00 -0.37
N TYR A 359 -2.06 18.05 0.41
CA TYR A 359 -1.44 17.92 1.72
C TYR A 359 -2.41 18.36 2.80
N PHE A 360 -2.52 17.58 3.85
CA PHE A 360 -3.30 17.92 5.04
C PHE A 360 -2.45 17.70 6.28
N HIS A 361 -2.52 18.64 7.22
CA HIS A 361 -1.84 18.52 8.50
C HIS A 361 -2.84 18.05 9.55
N GLY A 362 -2.57 16.91 10.18
CA GLY A 362 -3.49 16.22 11.10
C GLY A 362 -3.86 14.82 10.64
N ASP A 363 -4.71 14.17 11.43
CA ASP A 363 -5.03 12.75 11.28
C ASP A 363 -6.07 12.49 10.18
N LEU A 364 -6.14 11.23 9.73
CA LEU A 364 -7.10 10.79 8.72
C LEU A 364 -8.57 11.03 9.13
N PRO A 365 -9.02 10.74 10.37
CA PRO A 365 -10.40 11.02 10.76
C PRO A 365 -10.74 12.51 10.68
N THR A 366 -9.85 13.38 11.13
CA THR A 366 -10.02 14.84 11.08
C THR A 366 -10.09 15.35 9.64
N TYR A 367 -9.32 14.74 8.73
CA TYR A 367 -9.44 15.05 7.31
C TYR A 367 -10.81 14.64 6.76
N GLU A 368 -11.28 13.43 7.06
CA GLU A 368 -12.58 12.93 6.59
C GLU A 368 -13.75 13.78 7.09
N THR A 369 -13.76 14.13 8.37
CA THR A 369 -14.79 15.00 8.95
C THR A 369 -14.79 16.36 8.28
N SER A 370 -13.62 17.01 8.15
CA SER A 370 -13.49 18.32 7.48
C SER A 370 -13.96 18.30 6.02
N GLN A 371 -13.73 17.20 5.30
CA GLN A 371 -14.21 17.02 3.92
C GLN A 371 -15.73 16.81 3.88
N SER A 372 -16.28 16.05 4.82
CA SER A 372 -17.72 15.82 4.92
C SER A 372 -18.47 17.13 5.23
N GLU A 373 -17.96 17.92 6.18
CA GLU A 373 -18.51 19.23 6.54
C GLU A 373 -18.40 20.22 5.39
N ARG A 374 -17.22 20.30 4.75
CA ARG A 374 -17.02 21.16 3.58
C ARG A 374 -17.97 20.77 2.45
N ARG A 375 -18.22 19.48 2.26
CA ARG A 375 -19.17 18.99 1.25
C ARG A 375 -20.60 19.38 1.63
N LYS A 376 -21.06 19.09 2.85
CA LYS A 376 -22.39 19.49 3.36
C LYS A 376 -22.60 21.00 3.16
N TYR A 377 -21.60 21.81 3.48
CA TYR A 377 -21.61 23.25 3.25
C TYR A 377 -21.72 23.63 1.76
N LEU A 378 -20.92 23.02 0.87
CA LEU A 378 -20.99 23.31 -0.57
C LEU A 378 -22.31 22.84 -1.20
N THR A 379 -22.87 21.72 -0.73
CA THR A 379 -24.16 21.19 -1.18
C THR A 379 -25.29 22.14 -0.80
N THR A 380 -25.37 22.55 0.48
CA THR A 380 -26.36 23.53 0.94
C THR A 380 -26.23 24.87 0.22
N LEU A 381 -25.00 25.34 -0.03
CA LEU A 381 -24.73 26.55 -0.81
C LEU A 381 -25.25 26.43 -2.25
N LYS A 382 -24.98 25.29 -2.91
CA LYS A 382 -25.43 25.02 -4.28
C LYS A 382 -26.95 24.89 -4.35
N GLU A 383 -27.59 24.18 -3.43
CA GLU A 383 -29.05 24.06 -3.37
C GLU A 383 -29.73 25.42 -3.17
N ALA A 384 -29.18 26.28 -2.30
CA ALA A 384 -29.67 27.63 -2.12
C ALA A 384 -29.54 28.45 -3.42
N GLN A 385 -28.41 28.30 -4.12
CA GLN A 385 -28.19 28.95 -5.41
C GLN A 385 -29.16 28.43 -6.48
N ASP A 386 -29.38 27.13 -6.58
CA ASP A 386 -30.28 26.51 -7.55
C ASP A 386 -31.74 26.92 -7.29
N LYS A 387 -32.16 27.01 -6.02
CA LYS A 387 -33.47 27.57 -5.63
C LYS A 387 -33.63 29.02 -6.10
N GLN A 388 -32.61 29.86 -5.93
CA GLN A 388 -32.63 31.25 -6.41
C GLN A 388 -32.66 31.34 -7.95
N LYS A 389 -31.90 30.47 -8.63
CA LYS A 389 -31.85 30.38 -10.10
C LYS A 389 -33.23 30.04 -10.64
N ALA A 390 -33.85 28.99 -10.11
CA ALA A 390 -35.19 28.55 -10.48
C ALA A 390 -36.25 29.63 -10.22
N HIS A 391 -36.15 30.38 -9.12
CA HIS A 391 -37.06 31.50 -8.84
C HIS A 391 -36.92 32.63 -9.88
N ILE A 392 -35.69 33.02 -10.24
CA ILE A 392 -35.45 34.06 -11.24
C ILE A 392 -35.92 33.60 -12.63
N GLU A 393 -35.65 32.36 -13.02
CA GLU A 393 -36.13 31.76 -14.28
C GLU A 393 -37.67 31.75 -14.34
N LYS A 394 -38.34 31.31 -13.27
CA LYS A 394 -39.82 31.40 -13.15
C LYS A 394 -40.30 32.84 -13.32
N THR A 395 -39.60 33.81 -12.73
CA THR A 395 -40.00 35.22 -12.86
C THR A 395 -39.74 35.79 -14.26
N ILE A 396 -38.67 35.37 -14.93
CA ILE A 396 -38.38 35.73 -16.33
C ILE A 396 -39.48 35.16 -17.25
N ALA A 397 -39.84 33.89 -17.07
CA ALA A 397 -40.89 33.23 -17.83
C ALA A 397 -42.26 33.90 -17.61
N ALA A 398 -42.60 34.21 -16.36
CA ALA A 398 -43.83 34.94 -16.01
C ALA A 398 -43.86 36.34 -16.63
N ASN A 399 -42.75 37.10 -16.54
CA ASN A 399 -42.65 38.44 -17.11
C ASN A 399 -42.67 38.45 -18.64
N LEU A 400 -42.09 37.44 -19.31
CA LEU A 400 -42.18 37.27 -20.76
C LEU A 400 -43.59 36.91 -21.20
N LYS A 401 -44.26 36.00 -20.48
CA LYS A 401 -45.65 35.60 -20.77
C LYS A 401 -46.61 36.78 -20.58
N ALA A 402 -46.51 37.50 -19.46
CA ALA A 402 -47.31 38.69 -19.19
C ALA A 402 -47.00 39.85 -20.13
N GLY A 403 -45.72 40.05 -20.49
CA GLY A 403 -45.30 41.08 -21.43
C GLY A 403 -45.81 40.84 -22.86
N LYS A 404 -45.83 39.58 -23.32
CA LYS A 404 -46.40 39.21 -24.63
C LYS A 404 -47.93 39.25 -24.67
N ALA A 405 -48.60 38.91 -23.57
CA ALA A 405 -50.06 38.91 -23.50
C ALA A 405 -50.64 40.34 -23.44
N ASN A 406 -49.95 41.27 -22.78
CA ASN A 406 -50.45 42.63 -22.53
C ASN A 406 -49.67 43.74 -23.30
N ASP A 407 -48.79 43.38 -24.25
CA ASP A 407 -47.89 44.27 -24.99
C ASP A 407 -47.07 45.27 -24.12
N ASP A 408 -46.70 44.84 -22.92
CA ASP A 408 -46.01 45.67 -21.93
C ASP A 408 -44.49 45.60 -22.10
N GLN A 409 -43.93 46.60 -22.80
CA GLN A 409 -42.49 46.68 -23.09
C GLN A 409 -41.61 46.75 -21.83
N ASN A 410 -42.13 47.26 -20.70
CA ASN A 410 -41.36 47.35 -19.46
C ASN A 410 -41.11 45.97 -18.85
N LYS A 411 -42.10 45.07 -18.88
CA LYS A 411 -41.96 43.69 -18.39
C LYS A 411 -41.01 42.88 -19.26
N ILE A 412 -41.05 43.09 -20.58
CA ILE A 412 -40.11 42.47 -21.52
C ILE A 412 -38.67 42.96 -21.26
N ARG A 413 -38.48 44.27 -20.99
CA ARG A 413 -37.17 44.83 -20.63
C ARG A 413 -36.65 44.30 -19.30
N GLN A 414 -37.52 44.15 -18.30
CA GLN A 414 -37.17 43.57 -17.01
C GLN A 414 -36.75 42.10 -17.13
N ALA A 415 -37.46 41.30 -17.94
CA ALA A 415 -37.09 39.92 -18.22
C ALA A 415 -35.70 39.82 -18.88
N LYS A 416 -35.44 40.62 -19.94
CA LYS A 416 -34.12 40.69 -20.60
C LYS A 416 -32.99 41.13 -19.67
N SER A 417 -33.26 42.07 -18.75
CA SER A 417 -32.28 42.51 -17.75
C SER A 417 -31.94 41.42 -16.72
N ARG A 418 -32.95 40.69 -16.24
CA ARG A 418 -32.77 39.55 -15.33
C ARG A 418 -32.07 38.37 -16.02
N GLN A 419 -32.38 38.12 -17.28
CA GLN A 419 -31.69 37.13 -18.11
C GLN A 419 -30.20 37.48 -18.25
N LYS A 420 -29.86 38.73 -18.56
CA LYS A 420 -28.47 39.19 -18.59
C LYS A 420 -27.74 39.05 -17.24
N LYS A 421 -28.45 39.15 -16.10
CA LYS A 421 -27.90 38.93 -14.76
C LYS A 421 -27.64 37.44 -14.50
N LEU A 422 -28.54 36.56 -14.93
CA LEU A 422 -28.37 35.11 -14.90
C LEU A 422 -27.16 34.67 -15.75
N ASP A 423 -27.03 35.24 -16.94
CA ASP A 423 -26.01 34.82 -17.92
C ASP A 423 -24.60 35.35 -17.58
N ASN A 424 -24.47 36.51 -16.92
CA ASN A 424 -23.16 37.20 -16.76
C ASN A 424 -22.77 37.51 -15.30
N ARG A 425 -23.59 37.17 -14.30
CA ARG A 425 -23.32 37.52 -12.88
C ARG A 425 -23.66 36.40 -11.90
N TRP A 426 -23.82 35.17 -12.38
CA TRP A 426 -24.18 34.02 -11.57
C TRP A 426 -22.92 33.24 -11.15
N GLY A 427 -22.91 32.72 -9.92
CA GLY A 427 -21.77 32.00 -9.30
C GLY A 427 -21.39 32.59 -7.93
N MET A 428 -20.26 32.14 -7.37
CA MET A 428 -19.81 32.44 -6.00
C MET A 428 -19.90 33.93 -5.61
N GLU A 429 -20.65 34.25 -4.53
CA GLU A 429 -20.83 35.63 -4.05
C GLU A 429 -19.76 36.06 -3.05
N VAL A 430 -19.12 35.08 -2.40
CA VAL A 430 -18.11 35.24 -1.36
C VAL A 430 -16.81 34.60 -1.86
N GLY A 431 -15.70 35.34 -1.81
CA GLY A 431 -14.38 34.83 -2.18
C GLY A 431 -13.78 33.94 -1.09
N ALA A 432 -12.69 33.24 -1.41
CA ALA A 432 -12.00 32.30 -0.49
C ALA A 432 -11.55 32.91 0.86
N ARG A 433 -11.51 34.25 0.98
CA ARG A 433 -11.15 35.00 2.19
C ARG A 433 -12.37 35.52 2.99
N GLY A 434 -13.59 35.06 2.67
CA GLY A 434 -14.82 35.45 3.38
C GLY A 434 -15.41 36.83 3.03
N GLY A 435 -14.74 37.62 2.18
CA GLY A 435 -15.25 38.89 1.67
C GLY A 435 -16.05 38.73 0.36
N ARG A 436 -16.75 39.79 -0.09
CA ARG A 436 -17.45 39.80 -1.40
C ARG A 436 -16.51 39.42 -2.54
N PHE A 437 -16.94 38.50 -3.39
CA PHE A 437 -16.21 37.99 -4.54
C PHE A 437 -15.95 39.12 -5.56
N LYS A 438 -14.70 39.28 -5.98
CA LYS A 438 -14.26 40.22 -7.03
C LYS A 438 -13.57 39.46 -8.15
N LEU A 439 -14.17 39.50 -9.33
CA LEU A 439 -13.79 38.77 -10.55
C LEU A 439 -12.26 38.67 -10.78
N ASN A 440 -11.56 39.80 -10.95
CA ASN A 440 -10.13 39.80 -11.28
C ASN A 440 -9.19 39.86 -10.05
N ARG A 441 -9.74 39.78 -8.83
CA ARG A 441 -8.95 39.69 -7.58
C ARG A 441 -8.87 38.25 -7.09
N ASP A 442 -9.98 37.52 -7.22
CA ASP A 442 -10.16 36.20 -6.63
C ASP A 442 -9.97 35.07 -7.66
N LEU A 443 -10.02 35.35 -8.97
CA LEU A 443 -9.61 34.43 -10.05
C LEU A 443 -8.21 34.75 -10.59
N VAL A 444 -7.45 33.71 -10.93
CA VAL A 444 -6.18 33.85 -11.65
C VAL A 444 -6.47 34.09 -13.13
N GLY A 445 -5.98 35.22 -13.68
CA GLY A 445 -6.19 35.61 -15.08
C GLY A 445 -7.17 36.79 -15.27
N TYR A 446 -7.39 37.21 -16.51
CA TYR A 446 -8.36 38.25 -16.87
C TYR A 446 -9.67 37.61 -17.32
N HIS A 447 -10.73 37.80 -16.54
CA HIS A 447 -12.04 37.21 -16.80
C HIS A 447 -13.07 38.31 -17.11
N PHE A 448 -13.96 38.07 -18.08
CA PHE A 448 -14.88 39.10 -18.58
C PHE A 448 -16.30 39.00 -17.98
N THR A 449 -16.80 37.80 -17.66
CA THR A 449 -18.24 37.63 -17.36
C THR A 449 -18.62 36.49 -16.40
N ALA A 450 -17.75 35.54 -16.05
CA ALA A 450 -18.14 34.36 -15.27
C ALA A 450 -17.52 34.35 -13.86
N ARG A 451 -18.34 34.09 -12.84
CA ARG A 451 -17.87 33.64 -11.54
C ARG A 451 -17.70 32.11 -11.62
N ASP A 452 -16.79 31.54 -10.83
CA ASP A 452 -16.69 30.07 -10.75
C ASP A 452 -18.02 29.48 -10.27
N GLU A 453 -18.44 28.40 -10.93
CA GLU A 453 -19.54 27.57 -10.46
C GLU A 453 -19.14 26.88 -9.14
N ILE A 454 -20.12 26.61 -8.29
CA ILE A 454 -19.88 25.80 -7.09
C ILE A 454 -19.69 24.35 -7.56
N GLU A 455 -18.44 23.98 -7.81
CA GLU A 455 -18.05 22.61 -8.05
C GLU A 455 -18.05 21.85 -6.72
N ILE A 456 -19.13 21.10 -6.47
CA ILE A 456 -19.14 20.10 -5.41
C ILE A 456 -18.21 18.97 -5.87
N PRO A 457 -17.16 18.63 -5.10
CA PRO A 457 -16.32 17.49 -5.42
C PRO A 457 -17.21 16.26 -5.62
N PRO A 458 -17.09 15.53 -6.75
CA PRO A 458 -17.94 14.38 -7.01
C PRO A 458 -17.80 13.37 -5.87
N GLU A 459 -18.95 12.95 -5.33
CA GLU A 459 -18.97 11.90 -4.33
C GLU A 459 -18.54 10.60 -4.99
N GLU A 460 -17.47 10.02 -4.46
CA GLU A 460 -17.05 8.70 -4.89
C GLU A 460 -18.14 7.72 -4.45
N ARG A 461 -18.58 6.86 -5.37
CA ARG A 461 -19.64 5.89 -5.06
C ARG A 461 -19.22 5.08 -3.84
N PRO A 462 -19.98 5.12 -2.74
CA PRO A 462 -19.65 4.34 -1.56
C PRO A 462 -19.64 2.86 -1.94
N VAL A 463 -18.67 2.13 -1.39
CA VAL A 463 -18.72 0.67 -1.45
C VAL A 463 -19.80 0.26 -0.46
N ILE A 464 -20.85 -0.40 -0.96
CA ILE A 464 -21.95 -0.90 -0.13
C ILE A 464 -21.92 -2.42 -0.24
N ILE A 465 -21.72 -3.09 0.89
CA ILE A 465 -21.78 -4.55 0.98
C ILE A 465 -23.09 -4.90 1.66
N ASN A 466 -23.97 -5.61 0.95
CA ASN A 466 -25.20 -6.12 1.53
C ASN A 466 -25.03 -7.61 1.80
N LEU A 467 -25.16 -8.00 3.06
CA LEU A 467 -25.16 -9.40 3.47
C LEU A 467 -26.58 -9.96 3.31
N PRO A 468 -26.73 -11.18 2.77
CA PRO A 468 -28.05 -11.79 2.63
C PRO A 468 -28.57 -12.27 3.99
N GLU A 469 -29.85 -12.04 4.24
CA GLU A 469 -30.51 -12.51 5.47
C GLU A 469 -30.44 -14.04 5.59
N PRO A 470 -30.05 -14.56 6.77
CA PRO A 470 -30.04 -15.98 7.03
C PRO A 470 -31.48 -16.52 7.08
N PRO A 471 -31.75 -17.74 6.57
CA PRO A 471 -33.08 -18.32 6.68
C PRO A 471 -33.40 -18.72 8.12
N ASP A 472 -34.68 -18.70 8.48
CA ASP A 472 -35.13 -19.00 9.85
C ASP A 472 -34.76 -20.42 10.30
N LEU A 473 -34.22 -20.51 11.51
CA LEU A 473 -34.06 -21.77 12.21
C LEU A 473 -35.37 -22.14 12.93
N ARG A 474 -35.88 -23.34 12.65
CA ARG A 474 -37.13 -23.83 13.26
C ARG A 474 -37.04 -24.07 14.77
N PHE A 475 -35.84 -24.26 15.31
CA PHE A 475 -35.63 -24.50 16.73
C PHE A 475 -34.46 -23.64 17.21
N PRO A 476 -34.60 -22.94 18.34
CA PRO A 476 -33.49 -22.18 18.93
C PRO A 476 -32.43 -23.16 19.45
N GLY A 477 -31.17 -22.83 19.24
CA GLY A 477 -30.04 -23.62 19.71
C GLY A 477 -28.70 -23.03 19.27
N SER A 478 -27.61 -23.50 19.87
CA SER A 478 -26.25 -23.16 19.46
C SER A 478 -25.98 -23.67 18.05
N LEU A 479 -25.44 -22.81 17.20
CA LEU A 479 -25.02 -23.15 15.84
C LEU A 479 -23.85 -24.13 15.86
N ILE A 480 -22.83 -23.83 16.67
CA ILE A 480 -21.60 -24.61 16.79
C ILE A 480 -21.18 -24.65 18.26
N THR A 481 -20.85 -25.83 18.76
CA THR A 481 -20.33 -26.01 20.12
C THR A 481 -19.08 -26.88 20.08
N LEU A 482 -17.99 -26.39 20.67
CA LEU A 482 -16.77 -27.13 20.95
C LEU A 482 -16.75 -27.42 22.44
N GLU A 483 -16.57 -28.69 22.80
CA GLU A 483 -16.47 -29.16 24.19
C GLU A 483 -15.15 -29.89 24.39
N LYS A 484 -14.27 -29.34 25.23
CA LYS A 484 -12.94 -29.85 25.59
C LYS A 484 -12.12 -30.29 24.39
N VAL A 485 -12.15 -29.46 23.34
CA VAL A 485 -11.52 -29.80 22.06
C VAL A 485 -10.00 -29.63 22.15
N SER A 486 -9.27 -30.71 21.87
CA SER A 486 -7.81 -30.71 21.74
C SER A 486 -7.37 -31.24 20.38
N PHE A 487 -6.34 -30.62 19.79
CA PHE A 487 -5.86 -30.98 18.45
C PHE A 487 -4.33 -31.04 18.36
N ARG A 488 -3.83 -32.03 17.63
CA ARG A 488 -2.42 -32.16 17.19
C ARG A 488 -2.35 -32.63 15.73
N TYR A 489 -1.35 -32.15 14.99
CA TYR A 489 -1.18 -32.50 13.56
C TYR A 489 -0.70 -33.93 13.32
N SER A 490 0.11 -34.46 14.22
CA SER A 490 0.60 -35.83 14.24
C SER A 490 0.76 -36.32 15.67
N ALA A 491 0.84 -37.64 15.87
CA ALA A 491 1.06 -38.22 17.20
C ALA A 491 2.34 -37.69 17.88
N THR A 492 3.38 -37.42 17.08
CA THR A 492 4.69 -36.89 17.52
C THR A 492 4.73 -35.38 17.64
N SER A 493 3.79 -34.65 17.01
CA SER A 493 3.72 -33.20 17.11
C SER A 493 3.16 -32.75 18.47
N PRO A 494 3.57 -31.57 18.97
CA PRO A 494 2.97 -30.99 20.16
C PRO A 494 1.48 -30.70 19.95
N ILE A 495 0.71 -30.78 21.03
CA ILE A 495 -0.70 -30.34 21.03
C ILE A 495 -0.73 -28.84 20.75
N VAL A 496 -1.44 -28.47 19.68
CA VAL A 496 -1.58 -27.07 19.22
C VAL A 496 -2.73 -26.38 19.91
N ILE A 497 -3.83 -27.11 20.19
CA ILE A 497 -5.03 -26.60 20.86
C ILE A 497 -5.36 -27.53 22.03
N ARG A 498 -5.63 -26.97 23.21
CA ARG A 498 -5.83 -27.70 24.47
C ARG A 498 -7.14 -27.31 25.11
N ASP A 499 -8.00 -28.32 25.30
CA ASP A 499 -9.24 -28.28 26.07
C ASP A 499 -10.08 -27.01 25.83
N VAL A 500 -10.31 -26.68 24.55
CA VAL A 500 -11.04 -25.49 24.18
C VAL A 500 -12.55 -25.73 24.23
N ASP A 501 -13.22 -24.87 25.01
CA ASP A 501 -14.67 -24.75 25.07
C ASP A 501 -15.12 -23.47 24.36
N LEU A 502 -16.01 -23.58 23.38
CA LEU A 502 -16.55 -22.43 22.63
C LEU A 502 -17.95 -22.74 22.11
N SER A 503 -18.90 -21.84 22.39
CA SER A 503 -20.28 -21.91 21.89
C SER A 503 -20.55 -20.72 20.97
N VAL A 504 -21.12 -20.97 19.79
CA VAL A 504 -21.58 -19.94 18.85
C VAL A 504 -23.09 -20.04 18.70
N GLY A 505 -23.82 -19.03 19.17
CA GLY A 505 -25.26 -18.85 18.98
C GLY A 505 -25.60 -18.04 17.73
N MET A 506 -26.90 -17.89 17.44
CA MET A 506 -27.37 -16.92 16.44
C MET A 506 -27.16 -15.49 16.93
N GLY A 507 -26.80 -14.56 16.04
CA GLY A 507 -26.49 -13.17 16.40
C GLY A 507 -25.17 -12.96 17.14
N ASP A 508 -24.53 -14.03 17.65
CA ASP A 508 -23.26 -13.93 18.39
C ASP A 508 -22.17 -13.22 17.56
N ARG A 509 -21.39 -12.38 18.24
CA ARG A 509 -20.21 -11.70 17.72
C ARG A 509 -18.99 -12.20 18.46
N ILE A 510 -18.16 -13.01 17.81
CA ILE A 510 -17.00 -13.62 18.45
C ILE A 510 -15.73 -13.18 17.72
N GLY A 511 -14.85 -12.49 18.45
CA GLY A 511 -13.54 -12.11 17.96
C GLY A 511 -12.46 -13.04 18.50
N ILE A 512 -11.59 -13.56 17.64
CA ILE A 512 -10.45 -14.38 18.07
C ILE A 512 -9.15 -13.63 17.78
N LEU A 513 -8.44 -13.29 18.85
CA LEU A 513 -7.15 -12.62 18.84
C LEU A 513 -6.05 -13.57 19.29
N GLY A 514 -4.81 -13.30 18.87
CA GLY A 514 -3.66 -14.12 19.22
C GLY A 514 -2.47 -13.85 18.31
N LEU A 515 -1.28 -14.24 18.77
CA LEU A 515 -0.05 -14.10 18.00
C LEU A 515 0.01 -15.13 16.86
N ASN A 516 0.86 -14.85 15.87
CA ASN A 516 1.11 -15.82 14.80
C ASN A 516 1.70 -17.12 15.38
N GLY A 517 1.17 -18.25 14.92
CA GLY A 517 1.54 -19.57 15.45
C GLY A 517 0.91 -19.95 16.79
N ALA A 518 -0.01 -19.14 17.34
CA ALA A 518 -0.72 -19.49 18.58
C ALA A 518 -1.75 -20.62 18.40
N GLY A 519 -2.13 -20.96 17.16
CA GLY A 519 -3.14 -21.98 16.85
C GLY A 519 -4.49 -21.43 16.36
N LYS A 520 -4.58 -20.12 16.03
CA LYS A 520 -5.83 -19.47 15.55
C LYS A 520 -6.45 -20.19 14.35
N SER A 521 -5.70 -20.35 13.26
CA SER A 521 -6.21 -20.99 12.04
C SER A 521 -6.55 -22.46 12.27
N THR A 522 -5.79 -23.17 13.12
CA THR A 522 -6.12 -24.54 13.52
C THR A 522 -7.46 -24.59 14.27
N LEU A 523 -7.71 -23.63 15.17
CA LEU A 523 -8.96 -23.54 15.92
C LEU A 523 -10.14 -23.28 14.98
N ILE A 524 -9.95 -22.39 14.02
CA ILE A 524 -10.94 -22.10 12.97
C ILE A 524 -11.21 -23.32 12.10
N GLN A 525 -10.17 -24.03 11.65
CA GLN A 525 -10.31 -25.26 10.87
C GLN A 525 -11.09 -26.33 11.62
N THR A 526 -10.84 -26.48 12.93
CA THR A 526 -11.62 -27.40 13.77
C THR A 526 -13.05 -26.90 13.96
N LEU A 527 -13.27 -25.60 14.17
CA LEU A 527 -14.61 -24.99 14.29
C LEU A 527 -15.46 -25.19 13.03
N VAL A 528 -14.87 -24.99 11.84
CA VAL A 528 -15.51 -25.16 10.53
C VAL A 528 -15.71 -26.64 10.17
N GLY A 529 -14.90 -27.53 10.75
CA GLY A 529 -14.97 -28.98 10.52
C GLY A 529 -14.11 -29.47 9.35
N GLU A 530 -13.12 -28.68 8.92
CA GLU A 530 -12.10 -29.12 7.96
C GLU A 530 -11.12 -30.12 8.60
N THR A 531 -10.88 -29.97 9.91
CA THR A 531 -10.03 -30.87 10.70
C THR A 531 -10.82 -31.48 11.84
N ASN A 532 -10.65 -32.79 12.05
CA ASN A 532 -11.26 -33.48 13.18
C ASN A 532 -10.42 -33.29 14.44
N ALA A 533 -11.08 -32.99 15.56
CA ALA A 533 -10.46 -32.90 16.86
C ALA A 533 -9.81 -34.25 17.25
N THR A 534 -8.67 -34.19 17.94
CA THR A 534 -8.03 -35.40 18.49
C THR A 534 -8.72 -35.87 19.78
N GLN A 535 -9.18 -34.92 20.59
CA GLN A 535 -9.99 -35.15 21.79
C GLN A 535 -11.09 -34.10 21.87
N GLY A 536 -12.15 -34.38 22.64
CA GLY A 536 -13.33 -33.52 22.74
C GLY A 536 -14.32 -33.74 21.61
N THR A 537 -15.42 -32.98 21.64
CA THR A 537 -16.54 -33.11 20.70
C THR A 537 -16.89 -31.78 20.07
N ARG A 538 -17.17 -31.83 18.77
CA ARG A 538 -17.72 -30.71 18.00
C ARG A 538 -19.13 -31.04 17.59
N ASN A 539 -20.08 -30.21 18.02
CA ASN A 539 -21.50 -30.32 17.69
C ASN A 539 -21.91 -29.14 16.80
N THR A 540 -22.75 -29.38 15.81
CA THR A 540 -23.29 -28.34 14.91
C THR A 540 -24.78 -28.50 14.71
N HIS A 541 -25.50 -27.39 14.54
CA HIS A 541 -26.93 -27.43 14.25
C HIS A 541 -27.19 -28.13 12.88
N PRO A 542 -28.17 -29.05 12.76
CA PRO A 542 -28.37 -29.86 11.54
C PRO A 542 -28.67 -29.06 10.26
N ARG A 543 -29.21 -27.84 10.40
CA ARG A 543 -29.53 -26.95 9.26
C ARG A 543 -28.55 -25.77 9.12
N LEU A 544 -27.44 -25.81 9.85
CA LEU A 544 -26.41 -24.77 9.78
C LEU A 544 -25.88 -24.66 8.35
N ARG A 545 -25.91 -23.43 7.83
CA ARG A 545 -25.15 -23.03 6.63
C ARG A 545 -23.99 -22.18 7.10
N LEU A 546 -22.79 -22.71 6.98
CA LEU A 546 -21.56 -22.05 7.38
C LEU A 546 -20.88 -21.43 6.17
N GLY A 547 -20.57 -20.14 6.25
CA GLY A 547 -19.69 -19.48 5.29
C GLY A 547 -18.31 -19.31 5.92
N TYR A 548 -17.28 -19.90 5.31
CA TYR A 548 -15.90 -19.79 5.80
C TYR A 548 -15.02 -19.09 4.77
N TYR A 549 -14.49 -17.93 5.14
CA TYR A 549 -13.42 -17.26 4.41
C TYR A 549 -12.08 -17.67 5.04
N SER A 550 -11.27 -18.41 4.29
CA SER A 550 -9.95 -18.84 4.72
C SER A 550 -8.87 -17.80 4.40
N GLN A 551 -7.82 -17.78 5.22
CA GLN A 551 -6.64 -16.93 4.99
C GLN A 551 -6.01 -17.15 3.61
N HIS A 552 -6.12 -18.38 3.06
CA HIS A 552 -5.56 -18.75 1.75
C HIS A 552 -6.57 -18.65 0.59
N GLY A 553 -7.69 -17.94 0.79
CA GLY A 553 -8.76 -17.84 -0.20
C GLY A 553 -8.31 -17.18 -1.51
N VAL A 554 -7.39 -16.21 -1.43
CA VAL A 554 -6.84 -15.51 -2.60
C VAL A 554 -5.93 -16.43 -3.40
N GLU A 555 -4.99 -17.14 -2.74
CA GLU A 555 -4.09 -18.07 -3.41
C GLU A 555 -4.85 -19.24 -4.04
N ALA A 556 -5.92 -19.72 -3.40
CA ALA A 556 -6.79 -20.75 -3.96
C ALA A 556 -7.46 -20.27 -5.27
N LEU A 557 -7.96 -19.03 -5.31
CA LEU A 557 -8.53 -18.45 -6.54
C LEU A 557 -7.46 -18.23 -7.61
N GLN A 558 -6.26 -17.82 -7.24
CA GLN A 558 -5.14 -17.68 -8.18
C GLN A 558 -4.72 -19.03 -8.77
N ALA A 559 -4.67 -20.09 -7.95
CA ALA A 559 -4.38 -21.44 -8.42
C ALA A 559 -5.44 -21.93 -9.42
N LEU A 560 -6.72 -21.64 -9.19
CA LEU A 560 -7.79 -21.93 -10.15
C LEU A 560 -7.60 -21.14 -11.46
N GLY A 561 -7.26 -19.84 -11.37
CA GLY A 561 -6.97 -19.01 -12.54
C GLY A 561 -5.69 -19.41 -13.29
N ALA A 562 -4.76 -20.09 -12.63
CA ALA A 562 -3.57 -20.68 -13.26
C ALA A 562 -3.89 -21.99 -14.00
N GLN A 563 -4.86 -22.77 -13.49
CA GLN A 563 -5.35 -23.99 -14.15
C GLN A 563 -6.22 -23.66 -15.38
N GLU A 564 -7.06 -22.63 -15.30
CA GLU A 564 -7.95 -22.21 -16.39
C GLU A 564 -7.78 -20.72 -16.72
N GLU A 565 -7.02 -20.43 -17.77
CA GLU A 565 -6.60 -19.07 -18.12
C GLU A 565 -7.74 -18.09 -18.47
N THR A 566 -8.89 -18.62 -18.89
CA THR A 566 -10.09 -17.87 -19.30
C THR A 566 -11.15 -17.80 -18.22
N LEU A 567 -10.91 -18.39 -17.04
CA LEU A 567 -11.87 -18.42 -15.96
C LEU A 567 -12.12 -17.00 -15.43
N THR A 568 -13.37 -16.55 -15.49
CA THR A 568 -13.81 -15.26 -14.97
C THR A 568 -14.62 -15.43 -13.69
N ALA A 569 -14.78 -14.35 -12.92
CA ALA A 569 -15.55 -14.39 -11.67
C ALA A 569 -17.01 -14.82 -11.92
N LEU A 570 -17.61 -14.36 -13.02
CA LEU A 570 -18.95 -14.76 -13.42
C LEU A 570 -19.02 -16.27 -13.71
N THR A 571 -18.11 -16.78 -14.56
CA THR A 571 -18.10 -18.21 -14.91
C THR A 571 -17.86 -19.09 -13.68
N LEU A 572 -16.98 -18.68 -12.77
CA LEU A 572 -16.73 -19.40 -11.53
C LEU A 572 -17.98 -19.47 -10.65
N LEU A 573 -18.64 -18.34 -10.42
CA LEU A 573 -19.81 -18.29 -9.55
C LEU A 573 -21.02 -19.01 -10.17
N THR A 574 -21.18 -18.96 -11.50
CA THR A 574 -22.20 -19.75 -12.22
C THR A 574 -22.00 -21.25 -12.01
N ARG A 575 -20.75 -21.73 -11.94
CA ARG A 575 -20.45 -23.13 -11.61
C ARG A 575 -20.80 -23.46 -10.16
N ASP A 576 -20.48 -22.56 -9.22
CA ASP A 576 -20.76 -22.79 -7.79
C ASP A 576 -22.27 -22.85 -7.49
N VAL A 577 -23.04 -21.97 -8.12
CA VAL A 577 -24.50 -21.84 -7.95
C VAL A 577 -25.25 -23.02 -8.59
N ASN A 578 -24.66 -23.69 -9.58
CA ASN A 578 -25.19 -24.88 -10.23
C ASN A 578 -26.68 -24.77 -10.65
N GLY A 579 -27.08 -23.59 -11.13
CA GLY A 579 -28.44 -23.31 -11.63
C GLY A 579 -29.46 -22.79 -10.61
N GLU A 580 -29.08 -22.59 -9.34
CA GLU A 580 -29.98 -22.02 -8.31
C GLU A 580 -30.30 -20.53 -8.52
N LEU A 581 -29.39 -19.78 -9.16
CA LEU A 581 -29.57 -18.36 -9.51
C LEU A 581 -29.41 -18.16 -11.00
N THR A 582 -30.14 -17.18 -11.53
CA THR A 582 -30.00 -16.72 -12.90
C THR A 582 -28.71 -15.92 -13.09
N GLU A 583 -28.19 -15.87 -14.32
CA GLU A 583 -26.98 -15.09 -14.63
C GLU A 583 -27.12 -13.60 -14.29
N GLY A 584 -28.35 -13.06 -14.36
CA GLY A 584 -28.66 -11.69 -13.94
C GLY A 584 -28.47 -11.48 -12.43
N GLU A 585 -28.93 -12.41 -11.61
CA GLU A 585 -28.75 -12.38 -10.16
C GLU A 585 -27.29 -12.57 -9.75
N ILE A 586 -26.55 -13.44 -10.44
CA ILE A 586 -25.11 -13.64 -10.24
C ILE A 586 -24.35 -12.34 -10.54
N ARG A 587 -24.68 -11.66 -11.64
CA ARG A 587 -24.12 -10.33 -11.95
C ARG A 587 -24.50 -9.29 -10.90
N GLY A 588 -25.73 -9.35 -10.38
CA GLY A 588 -26.20 -8.50 -9.28
C GLY A 588 -25.33 -8.66 -8.03
N LEU A 589 -25.11 -9.90 -7.59
CA LEU A 589 -24.30 -10.22 -6.42
C LEU A 589 -22.83 -9.77 -6.59
N LEU A 590 -22.23 -10.07 -7.74
CA LEU A 590 -20.87 -9.62 -8.05
C LEU A 590 -20.78 -8.09 -8.11
N SER A 591 -21.78 -7.42 -8.68
CA SER A 591 -21.82 -5.97 -8.76
C SER A 591 -21.95 -5.31 -7.38
N GLN A 592 -22.75 -5.88 -6.46
CA GLN A 592 -22.88 -5.40 -5.08
C GLN A 592 -21.54 -5.49 -4.34
N LEU A 593 -20.76 -6.54 -4.58
CA LEU A 593 -19.44 -6.71 -4.00
C LEU A 593 -18.33 -5.95 -4.75
N GLY A 594 -18.67 -5.05 -5.67
CA GLY A 594 -17.70 -4.21 -6.36
C GLY A 594 -16.99 -4.88 -7.54
N LEU A 595 -17.61 -5.90 -8.16
CA LEU A 595 -17.20 -6.52 -9.43
C LEU A 595 -18.27 -6.30 -10.52
N PRO A 596 -18.44 -5.07 -11.04
CA PRO A 596 -19.52 -4.75 -11.97
C PRO A 596 -19.20 -5.15 -13.43
N GLY A 597 -20.25 -5.54 -14.16
CA GLY A 597 -20.26 -5.62 -15.63
C GLY A 597 -19.10 -6.42 -16.23
N ARG A 598 -18.31 -5.77 -17.09
CA ARG A 598 -17.18 -6.39 -17.81
C ARG A 598 -16.07 -6.89 -16.91
N LEU A 599 -15.91 -6.31 -15.72
CA LEU A 599 -14.89 -6.77 -14.78
C LEU A 599 -15.18 -8.20 -14.31
N ALA A 600 -16.47 -8.55 -14.14
CA ALA A 600 -16.88 -9.89 -13.76
C ALA A 600 -16.90 -10.88 -14.94
N SER A 601 -17.23 -10.42 -16.16
CA SER A 601 -17.44 -11.29 -17.32
C SER A 601 -16.23 -11.47 -18.23
N ASP A 602 -15.37 -10.45 -18.36
CA ASP A 602 -14.35 -10.39 -19.41
C ASP A 602 -12.93 -10.51 -18.85
N VAL A 603 -12.73 -10.17 -17.57
CA VAL A 603 -11.42 -10.18 -16.93
C VAL A 603 -11.18 -11.53 -16.26
N PRO A 604 -10.13 -12.28 -16.66
CA PRO A 604 -9.79 -13.54 -16.00
C PRO A 604 -9.37 -13.33 -14.54
N ILE A 605 -9.67 -14.32 -13.70
CA ILE A 605 -9.35 -14.31 -12.26
C ILE A 605 -7.87 -14.03 -12.01
N ARG A 606 -6.96 -14.61 -12.82
CA ARG A 606 -5.50 -14.36 -12.70
C ARG A 606 -5.07 -12.90 -12.87
N LYS A 607 -5.90 -12.06 -13.48
CA LYS A 607 -5.63 -10.63 -13.71
C LYS A 607 -6.33 -9.72 -12.68
N LEU A 608 -7.20 -10.27 -11.83
CA LEU A 608 -7.85 -9.51 -10.78
C LEU A 608 -6.85 -9.13 -9.70
N SER A 609 -7.04 -7.96 -9.10
CA SER A 609 -6.26 -7.54 -7.93
C SER A 609 -6.60 -8.39 -6.70
N GLY A 610 -5.73 -8.40 -5.69
CA GLY A 610 -5.98 -9.11 -4.42
C GLY A 610 -7.35 -8.76 -3.83
N GLY A 611 -7.66 -7.47 -3.66
CA GLY A 611 -8.98 -7.04 -3.15
C GLY A 611 -10.17 -7.45 -4.04
N GLN A 612 -10.00 -7.49 -5.37
CA GLN A 612 -11.02 -8.03 -6.28
C GLN A 612 -11.22 -9.54 -6.09
N LEU A 613 -10.14 -10.28 -5.82
CA LEU A 613 -10.20 -11.71 -5.50
C LEU A 613 -10.89 -11.95 -4.14
N VAL A 614 -10.62 -11.13 -3.13
CA VAL A 614 -11.33 -11.19 -1.84
C VAL A 614 -12.84 -10.98 -2.06
N ARG A 615 -13.23 -9.94 -2.81
CA ARG A 615 -14.64 -9.68 -3.14
C ARG A 615 -15.29 -10.82 -3.92
N CYS A 616 -14.56 -11.44 -4.85
CA CYS A 616 -15.01 -12.64 -5.56
C CYS A 616 -15.23 -13.82 -4.59
N ALA A 617 -14.29 -14.06 -3.68
CA ALA A 617 -14.42 -15.11 -2.66
C ALA A 617 -15.61 -14.85 -1.72
N LEU A 618 -15.84 -13.60 -1.28
CA LEU A 618 -17.02 -13.23 -0.51
C LEU A 618 -18.33 -13.50 -1.29
N ALA A 619 -18.34 -13.26 -2.60
CA ALA A 619 -19.50 -13.58 -3.45
C ALA A 619 -19.83 -15.08 -3.42
N ARG A 620 -18.79 -15.93 -3.47
CA ARG A 620 -18.92 -17.40 -3.35
C ARG A 620 -19.45 -17.87 -1.99
N LEU A 621 -19.34 -17.04 -0.95
CA LEU A 621 -19.87 -17.33 0.38
C LEU A 621 -21.31 -16.84 0.54
N PHE A 622 -21.59 -15.62 0.09
CA PHE A 622 -22.87 -14.96 0.36
C PHE A 622 -24.03 -15.60 -0.41
N TRP A 623 -23.84 -16.11 -1.63
CA TRP A 623 -24.95 -16.72 -2.38
C TRP A 623 -25.63 -17.89 -1.62
N ARG A 624 -24.90 -18.57 -0.72
CA ARG A 624 -25.43 -19.69 0.08
C ARG A 624 -26.35 -19.25 1.22
N ARG A 625 -26.48 -17.94 1.49
CA ARG A 625 -27.19 -17.37 2.65
C ARG A 625 -26.77 -18.06 3.96
N PRO A 626 -25.52 -17.85 4.41
CA PRO A 626 -25.00 -18.49 5.61
C PRO A 626 -25.72 -18.00 6.86
N HIS A 627 -25.81 -18.83 7.90
CA HIS A 627 -26.27 -18.46 9.25
C HIS A 627 -25.11 -18.01 10.13
N CYS A 628 -23.90 -18.51 9.85
CA CYS A 628 -22.67 -18.14 10.54
C CYS A 628 -21.59 -17.85 9.50
N LEU A 629 -20.91 -16.72 9.66
CA LEU A 629 -19.73 -16.34 8.90
C LEU A 629 -18.48 -16.49 9.77
N VAL A 630 -17.51 -17.24 9.27
CA VAL A 630 -16.19 -17.38 9.86
C VAL A 630 -15.19 -16.71 8.94
N LEU A 631 -14.53 -15.66 9.42
CA LEU A 631 -13.67 -14.78 8.62
C LEU A 631 -12.24 -14.83 9.18
N ASP A 632 -11.35 -15.53 8.48
CA ASP A 632 -9.93 -15.64 8.87
C ASP A 632 -9.07 -14.62 8.09
N GLU A 633 -8.66 -13.54 8.75
CA GLU A 633 -7.84 -12.44 8.23
C GLU A 633 -8.41 -11.78 6.95
N VAL A 634 -9.74 -11.63 6.88
CA VAL A 634 -10.47 -11.11 5.69
C VAL A 634 -10.08 -9.68 5.30
N THR A 635 -9.56 -8.88 6.23
CA THR A 635 -9.14 -7.50 5.98
C THR A 635 -7.84 -7.42 5.17
N THR A 636 -7.11 -8.53 5.04
CA THR A 636 -5.91 -8.58 4.22
C THR A 636 -6.24 -8.32 2.75
N HIS A 637 -5.45 -7.47 2.09
CA HIS A 637 -5.62 -7.06 0.69
C HIS A 637 -6.88 -6.24 0.35
N LEU A 638 -7.73 -5.90 1.32
CA LEU A 638 -8.86 -4.99 1.13
C LEU A 638 -8.43 -3.53 1.27
N ASP A 639 -9.03 -2.66 0.46
CA ASP A 639 -8.94 -1.22 0.63
C ASP A 639 -9.80 -0.78 1.82
N TYR A 640 -9.38 0.33 2.43
CA TYR A 640 -10.04 0.93 3.59
C TYR A 640 -11.56 1.06 3.39
N GLU A 641 -12.01 1.55 2.23
CA GLU A 641 -13.43 1.75 1.94
C GLU A 641 -14.22 0.44 1.94
N THR A 642 -13.62 -0.67 1.49
CA THR A 642 -14.27 -1.99 1.53
C THR A 642 -14.24 -2.58 2.92
N VAL A 643 -13.16 -2.38 3.69
CA VAL A 643 -13.12 -2.80 5.09
C VAL A 643 -14.19 -2.07 5.89
N THR A 644 -14.39 -0.76 5.68
CA THR A 644 -15.47 0.02 6.28
C THR A 644 -16.85 -0.52 5.90
N ALA A 645 -17.08 -0.78 4.62
CA ALA A 645 -18.34 -1.35 4.13
C ALA A 645 -18.62 -2.73 4.74
N LEU A 646 -17.59 -3.59 4.81
CA LEU A 646 -17.69 -4.94 5.35
C LEU A 646 -17.93 -4.92 6.86
N ARG A 647 -17.19 -4.08 7.60
CA ARG A 647 -17.38 -3.83 9.04
C ARG A 647 -18.81 -3.45 9.33
N ARG A 648 -19.34 -2.45 8.61
CA ARG A 648 -20.73 -1.98 8.79
C ARG A 648 -21.73 -3.09 8.51
N ALA A 649 -21.58 -3.78 7.37
CA ALA A 649 -22.46 -4.87 6.99
C ALA A 649 -22.49 -5.97 8.06
N LEU A 650 -21.32 -6.41 8.54
CA LEU A 650 -21.21 -7.46 9.56
C LEU A 650 -21.74 -7.01 10.92
N ASN A 651 -21.61 -5.73 11.27
CA ASN A 651 -22.18 -5.20 12.50
C ASN A 651 -23.72 -5.26 12.46
N GLU A 652 -24.34 -4.82 11.36
CA GLU A 652 -25.79 -4.76 11.20
C GLU A 652 -26.44 -6.16 11.00
N TRP A 653 -25.74 -7.12 10.38
CA TRP A 653 -26.29 -8.42 9.95
C TRP A 653 -26.71 -9.39 11.08
N ASP A 654 -27.90 -9.98 11.00
CA ASP A 654 -28.44 -10.83 12.09
C ASP A 654 -27.79 -12.21 12.27
N GLY A 655 -26.99 -12.66 11.29
CA GLY A 655 -26.26 -13.92 11.41
C GLY A 655 -25.12 -13.87 12.44
N ALA A 656 -24.59 -15.02 12.79
CA ALA A 656 -23.45 -15.12 13.72
C ALA A 656 -22.13 -14.81 13.00
N VAL A 657 -21.23 -14.06 13.65
CA VAL A 657 -19.93 -13.69 13.07
C VAL A 657 -18.80 -14.17 13.98
N VAL A 658 -17.88 -14.95 13.43
CA VAL A 658 -16.61 -15.33 14.05
C VAL A 658 -15.49 -14.71 13.24
N ALA A 659 -14.85 -13.68 13.78
CA ALA A 659 -13.80 -12.93 13.09
C ALA A 659 -12.43 -13.20 13.71
N VAL A 660 -11.44 -13.47 12.87
CA VAL A 660 -10.02 -13.48 13.21
C VAL A 660 -9.36 -12.35 12.43
N SER A 661 -8.85 -11.34 13.12
CA SER A 661 -8.12 -10.27 12.47
C SER A 661 -7.12 -9.63 13.43
N HIS A 662 -6.02 -9.13 12.88
CA HIS A 662 -5.11 -8.23 13.58
C HIS A 662 -5.53 -6.76 13.54
N ASP A 663 -6.52 -6.41 12.71
CA ASP A 663 -7.05 -5.06 12.59
C ASP A 663 -7.94 -4.71 13.80
N ARG A 664 -7.38 -3.92 14.72
CA ARG A 664 -8.05 -3.46 15.95
C ARG A 664 -9.35 -2.75 15.64
N TRP A 665 -9.31 -1.83 14.68
CA TRP A 665 -10.44 -1.01 14.29
C TRP A 665 -11.59 -1.85 13.70
N PHE A 666 -11.26 -2.82 12.84
CA PHE A 666 -12.23 -3.76 12.31
C PHE A 666 -12.87 -4.63 13.40
N MET A 667 -12.07 -5.10 14.37
CA MET A 667 -12.54 -5.95 15.47
C MET A 667 -13.43 -5.19 16.46
N ARG A 668 -13.02 -3.99 16.91
CA ARG A 668 -13.85 -3.09 17.75
C ARG A 668 -15.19 -2.79 17.08
N GLY A 669 -15.15 -2.58 15.77
CA GLY A 669 -16.31 -2.30 14.95
C GLY A 669 -17.28 -3.45 14.75
N THR A 670 -16.75 -4.62 14.40
CA THR A 670 -17.54 -5.77 13.98
C THR A 670 -17.99 -6.62 15.16
N VAL A 671 -17.17 -6.70 16.21
CA VAL A 671 -17.39 -7.58 17.36
C VAL A 671 -17.92 -6.82 18.57
N GLU A 672 -17.31 -5.68 18.92
CA GLU A 672 -17.70 -4.90 20.10
C GLU A 672 -18.80 -3.86 19.79
N GLY A 673 -19.09 -3.60 18.51
CA GLY A 673 -20.13 -2.65 18.10
C GLY A 673 -19.75 -1.18 18.26
N VAL A 674 -18.46 -0.86 18.47
CA VAL A 674 -17.98 0.52 18.53
C VAL A 674 -18.19 1.19 17.17
N VAL A 675 -18.79 2.38 17.11
CA VAL A 675 -18.96 3.16 15.87
C VAL A 675 -18.03 4.37 15.91
N ASP A 676 -17.40 4.70 14.78
CA ASP A 676 -16.52 5.87 14.69
C ASP A 676 -17.35 7.15 14.58
N GLY A 677 -17.07 8.12 15.46
CA GLY A 677 -17.74 9.42 15.46
C GLY A 677 -18.73 9.51 16.60
N GLY A 678 -18.30 10.14 17.69
CA GLY A 678 -19.17 10.57 18.77
C GLY A 678 -20.06 11.72 18.30
N GLU A 679 -21.05 11.40 17.49
CA GLU A 679 -22.37 12.00 17.49
C GLU A 679 -23.29 10.81 17.24
N SER A 680 -23.89 10.31 18.32
CA SER A 680 -25.31 10.03 18.23
C SER A 680 -25.88 11.32 17.65
N GLU A 681 -26.10 11.38 16.34
CA GLU A 681 -27.03 12.37 15.81
C GLU A 681 -28.26 12.15 16.67
N GLY A 682 -28.56 13.11 17.54
CA GLY A 682 -29.77 13.15 18.33
C GLY A 682 -30.96 13.38 17.41
N GLU A 683 -31.14 12.51 16.43
CA GLU A 683 -32.47 12.07 16.09
C GLU A 683 -32.83 11.16 17.27
N GLU A 684 -33.52 11.77 18.24
CA GLU A 684 -34.49 11.07 19.06
C GLU A 684 -35.48 10.37 18.11
N ASP A 685 -35.05 9.28 17.48
CA ASP A 685 -35.98 8.27 17.00
C ASP A 685 -36.44 7.58 18.28
N ASP A 686 -37.58 8.04 18.80
CA ASP A 686 -38.39 7.44 19.86
C ASP A 686 -38.93 6.06 19.45
N SER A 687 -38.13 5.25 18.75
CA SER A 687 -38.28 3.80 18.72
C SER A 687 -37.32 3.25 19.75
N GLU A 688 -37.80 3.10 20.97
CA GLU A 688 -37.33 2.09 21.93
C GLU A 688 -37.53 0.68 21.33
N ASP A 689 -36.87 0.37 20.21
CA ASP A 689 -36.59 -1.01 19.87
C ASP A 689 -35.43 -1.40 20.79
N GLU A 690 -35.77 -2.07 21.90
CA GLU A 690 -34.82 -2.85 22.70
C GLU A 690 -34.07 -3.79 21.75
N LEU A 691 -32.97 -3.33 21.16
CA LEU A 691 -32.03 -4.17 20.45
C LEU A 691 -31.52 -5.17 21.50
N GLU A 692 -32.07 -6.39 21.48
CA GLU A 692 -31.61 -7.50 22.33
C GLU A 692 -30.08 -7.48 22.34
N GLU A 693 -29.48 -7.28 23.53
CA GLU A 693 -28.03 -7.12 23.66
C GLU A 693 -27.32 -8.34 23.05
N ARG A 694 -26.85 -8.19 21.80
CA ARG A 694 -26.17 -9.25 21.06
C ARG A 694 -24.93 -9.64 21.83
N ARG A 695 -24.73 -10.93 22.06
CA ARG A 695 -23.57 -11.43 22.79
C ARG A 695 -22.28 -11.15 22.01
N SER A 696 -21.47 -10.23 22.53
CA SER A 696 -20.13 -9.92 22.03
C SER A 696 -19.06 -10.54 22.94
N VAL A 697 -18.14 -11.30 22.34
CA VAL A 697 -17.06 -11.97 23.08
C VAL A 697 -15.75 -11.85 22.31
N ILE A 698 -14.71 -11.37 22.97
CA ILE A 698 -13.35 -11.44 22.44
C ILE A 698 -12.56 -12.49 23.20
N CYS A 699 -12.04 -13.44 22.44
CA CYS A 699 -11.22 -14.51 22.94
C CYS A 699 -9.76 -14.30 22.50
N MET A 700 -8.83 -14.61 23.40
CA MET A 700 -7.41 -14.68 23.12
C MET A 700 -6.95 -16.13 23.11
N VAL A 701 -6.32 -16.55 22.01
CA VAL A 701 -5.61 -17.84 21.92
C VAL A 701 -4.16 -17.63 22.35
N ARG A 702 -3.73 -18.37 23.37
CA ARG A 702 -2.34 -18.35 23.85
C ARG A 702 -1.89 -19.75 24.17
N SER A 703 -0.78 -20.17 23.55
CA SER A 703 -0.17 -21.49 23.81
C SER A 703 -1.17 -22.66 23.66
N GLY A 704 -2.15 -22.50 22.77
CA GLY A 704 -3.20 -23.48 22.51
C GLY A 704 -4.43 -23.40 23.42
N GLU A 705 -4.45 -22.54 24.43
CA GLU A 705 -5.60 -22.34 25.31
C GLU A 705 -6.42 -21.12 24.86
N LEU A 706 -7.73 -21.21 24.99
CA LEU A 706 -8.68 -20.12 24.70
C LEU A 706 -9.06 -19.43 26.02
N SER A 707 -8.93 -18.10 26.06
CA SER A 707 -9.32 -17.29 27.22
C SER A 707 -10.16 -16.10 26.79
N VAL A 708 -11.23 -15.78 27.52
CA VAL A 708 -12.06 -14.60 27.24
C VAL A 708 -11.38 -13.35 27.81
N LEU A 709 -11.42 -12.24 27.06
CA LEU A 709 -10.94 -10.93 27.48
C LEU A 709 -12.11 -10.08 27.97
N GLY A 710 -11.99 -9.55 29.19
CA GLY A 710 -13.07 -8.80 29.83
C GLY A 710 -13.19 -7.36 29.33
N ARG A 711 -12.07 -6.72 28.95
CA ARG A 711 -12.05 -5.40 28.30
C ARG A 711 -11.74 -5.50 26.80
N GLY A 712 -12.07 -6.62 26.18
CA GLY A 712 -12.04 -6.78 24.73
C GLY A 712 -10.68 -6.55 24.06
N VAL A 713 -10.68 -5.83 22.93
CA VAL A 713 -9.48 -5.53 22.13
C VAL A 713 -8.45 -4.72 22.93
N ASP A 714 -8.90 -3.78 23.75
CA ASP A 714 -8.03 -2.88 24.52
C ASP A 714 -7.19 -3.66 25.54
N GLU A 715 -7.77 -4.67 26.19
CA GLU A 715 -7.03 -5.54 27.11
C GLU A 715 -5.90 -6.29 26.40
N PHE A 716 -6.16 -6.77 25.18
CA PHE A 716 -5.18 -7.46 24.37
C PHE A 716 -4.04 -6.52 23.96
N GLU A 717 -4.39 -5.31 23.52
CA GLU A 717 -3.45 -4.26 23.16
C GLU A 717 -2.52 -3.91 24.33
N GLU A 718 -3.05 -3.60 25.50
CA GLU A 718 -2.26 -3.29 26.70
C GLU A 718 -1.31 -4.44 27.10
N ARG A 719 -1.75 -5.69 26.93
CA ARG A 719 -0.90 -6.87 27.19
C ARG A 719 0.25 -6.95 26.19
N MET A 720 -0.01 -6.69 24.90
CA MET A 720 1.01 -6.66 23.87
C MET A 720 1.97 -5.48 24.07
N GLU A 721 1.46 -4.30 24.39
CA GLU A 721 2.26 -3.12 24.73
C GLU A 721 3.24 -3.39 25.87
N ARG A 722 2.76 -4.01 26.97
CA ARG A 722 3.61 -4.38 28.11
C ARG A 722 4.70 -5.36 27.71
N ARG A 723 4.40 -6.28 26.79
CA ARG A 723 5.39 -7.23 26.26
C ARG A 723 6.41 -6.54 25.37
N VAL A 724 5.98 -5.59 24.53
CA VAL A 724 6.86 -4.80 23.67
C VAL A 724 7.78 -3.90 24.49
N ARG A 725 7.31 -3.27 25.57
CA ARG A 725 8.17 -2.51 26.51
C ARG A 725 9.36 -3.34 26.98
N LYS A 726 9.10 -4.56 27.46
CA LYS A 726 10.13 -5.52 27.90
C LYS A 726 11.07 -6.02 26.80
N LEU A 727 10.75 -5.79 25.52
CA LEU A 727 11.61 -6.16 24.39
C LEU A 727 12.50 -5.00 23.94
N ILE A 728 12.12 -3.77 24.26
CA ILE A 728 12.82 -2.54 23.87
C ILE A 728 13.70 -2.04 25.03
N ASP A 729 13.21 -2.18 26.27
CA ASP A 729 13.95 -1.98 27.53
C ASP A 729 14.86 -3.19 27.82
#